data_AF-A0AA38PAZ0-F1
#
_entry.id   AF-A0AA38PAZ0-F1
#
_cell.length_a   1.000
_cell.length_b   1.000
_cell.length_c   1.000
_cell.angle_alpha   90.00
_cell.angle_beta   90.00
_cell.angle_gamma   90.00
#
_symmetry.space_group_name_H-M   'P 1'
#
loop_
_entity.id
_entity.type
_entity.pdbx_description
1 polymer ?
#
loop_
_entity_poly.entity_id
_entity_poly.type
_entity_poly.pdbx_seq_one_letter_code
_entity_poly.pdbx_strand_id
1 'polypeptide(L)'
;MVSRIHTLQKTLFESTDGYIYPPSPPPTTTALQTLHRLLSPSLTASDYHTARRILLDLTSLQTRIPHSPAFLFPATYALSLPTASQQLSDFTLWFTYYPTRRRNPTKYPKFPNVLRAAHLTLYPSLALLLARKGYSGYVNNFILPTLARYSPPSDFVSFFAEYRAKIRGYDARQAALQSRYARTAAMRYLTDAGHVAQALALAPPVVINKRRVQRQTTTVVIGKSTSLSKTLWRLSRALCSPNPKHFPRTNELVEFFISYISHRSDRLPPKNALSLLHTHTLRFSPISLRALSHLLFAHFVLLFRLGTHPNPIQSTLPPIGPPALISLLSLFNTFFHPQGIPQSHLHSHIPHPQSPSSSYLQTLLALSPSHLPPLFPTRLHISLIWQSLAHLAPSPDVLSLLYDELVSFASGKPNGQSLVTPPSWTLTTPSSSTHPLPSPIISECFTPFLIPLLRSPSSSHTPTSILRTLLSLRLSPTIHHYTEFARYWAYNAQEDNVWLVLDRLESEHGQMSGVERDRELLRELESASPQRPPSASAQARPGSDARLPAPDLPLYIALMRAVLSSPNYHSRSPPSTPPFLPTSPSSPYTPPFPPYSPYPGTHRRLLALCHLWSRMERRFGREWLLGQLNPEATPTFTSNPNSKVNAYLQKVVGDWYSLASASSSSLNSRSSSP
;
A
#
# COMPACT_ATOMS: atom_id res chain seq x y z
N MET A 1 -7.94 -45.29 48.41
CA MET A 1 -8.81 -44.94 49.56
C MET A 1 -9.70 -43.72 49.31
N VAL A 2 -9.23 -42.65 48.65
CA VAL A 2 -10.08 -41.50 48.24
C VAL A 2 -11.09 -41.85 47.13
N SER A 3 -10.80 -42.83 46.27
CA SER A 3 -11.75 -43.34 45.26
C SER A 3 -12.86 -44.25 45.82
N ARG A 4 -12.77 -44.70 47.09
CA ARG A 4 -13.82 -45.51 47.75
C ARG A 4 -14.85 -44.65 48.51
N ILE A 5 -14.53 -43.38 48.78
CA ILE A 5 -15.43 -42.44 49.46
C ILE A 5 -16.46 -41.84 48.47
N HIS A 6 -16.09 -41.70 47.19
CA HIS A 6 -17.02 -41.19 46.17
C HIS A 6 -18.09 -42.20 45.71
N THR A 7 -17.86 -43.50 45.88
CA THR A 7 -18.79 -44.56 45.44
C THR A 7 -19.83 -44.91 46.50
N LEU A 8 -19.56 -44.63 47.78
CA LEU A 8 -20.51 -44.84 48.89
C LEU A 8 -21.49 -43.68 49.09
N GLN A 9 -21.16 -42.47 48.64
CA GLN A 9 -22.11 -41.34 48.65
C GLN A 9 -23.20 -41.44 47.58
N LYS A 10 -23.00 -42.27 46.55
CA LYS A 10 -23.94 -42.42 45.43
C LYS A 10 -24.91 -43.60 45.60
N THR A 11 -24.74 -44.42 46.63
CA THR A 11 -25.51 -45.66 46.85
C THR A 11 -26.32 -45.67 48.15
N LEU A 12 -26.25 -44.61 48.96
CA LEU A 12 -26.95 -44.50 50.26
C LEU A 12 -28.15 -43.54 50.28
N PHE A 13 -28.55 -42.95 49.14
CA PHE A 13 -29.65 -41.99 49.07
C PHE A 13 -30.70 -42.26 47.98
N GLU A 14 -30.89 -43.53 47.59
CA GLU A 14 -32.02 -43.94 46.77
C GLU A 14 -32.73 -45.13 47.42
N SER A 15 -33.54 -44.86 48.45
CA SER A 15 -34.74 -45.63 48.79
C SER A 15 -35.44 -44.98 49.99
N THR A 16 -36.41 -44.12 49.71
CA THR A 16 -37.54 -43.87 50.61
C THR A 16 -38.73 -43.58 49.71
N ASP A 17 -39.46 -44.65 49.41
CA ASP A 17 -40.84 -44.56 48.94
C ASP A 17 -41.71 -43.89 50.01
N GLY A 18 -42.66 -43.09 49.55
CA GLY A 18 -43.97 -43.03 50.22
C GLY A 18 -44.28 -41.88 51.18
N TYR A 19 -44.03 -40.62 50.79
CA TYR A 19 -44.91 -39.52 51.22
C TYR A 19 -45.17 -38.57 50.05
N ILE A 20 -46.35 -38.68 49.44
CA ILE A 20 -46.89 -37.68 48.52
C ILE A 20 -47.23 -36.45 49.35
N TYR A 21 -46.26 -35.55 49.52
CA TYR A 21 -46.59 -34.18 49.88
C TYR A 21 -47.38 -33.57 48.71
N PRO A 22 -48.53 -32.92 48.94
CA PRO A 22 -49.17 -32.13 47.90
C PRO A 22 -48.12 -31.14 47.36
N PRO A 23 -48.06 -30.94 46.02
CA PRO A 23 -47.06 -30.06 45.42
C PRO A 23 -47.11 -28.72 46.14
N SER A 24 -46.00 -28.35 46.81
CA SER A 24 -45.90 -27.04 47.45
C SER A 24 -46.31 -26.00 46.40
N PRO A 25 -47.22 -25.07 46.70
CA PRO A 25 -47.62 -24.05 45.74
C PRO A 25 -46.35 -23.38 45.19
N PRO A 26 -46.21 -23.23 43.86
CA PRO A 26 -45.00 -22.67 43.28
C PRO A 26 -44.70 -21.34 43.99
N PRO A 27 -43.44 -21.11 44.42
CA PRO A 27 -43.10 -19.89 45.14
C PRO A 27 -43.59 -18.71 44.32
N THR A 28 -44.42 -17.87 44.94
CA THR A 28 -45.08 -16.74 44.28
C THR A 28 -43.99 -15.87 43.70
N THR A 29 -43.73 -16.04 42.39
CA THR A 29 -42.58 -15.43 41.75
C THR A 29 -42.91 -13.96 41.64
N THR A 30 -42.21 -13.13 42.42
CA THR A 30 -42.50 -11.69 42.43
C THR A 30 -42.30 -11.13 41.01
N ALA A 31 -43.09 -10.14 40.61
CA ALA A 31 -42.99 -9.54 39.27
C ALA A 31 -41.56 -9.10 38.92
N LEU A 32 -40.74 -8.75 39.92
CA LEU A 32 -39.32 -8.44 39.79
C LEU A 32 -38.47 -9.67 39.43
N GLN A 33 -38.72 -10.82 40.04
CA GLN A 33 -38.05 -12.08 39.67
C GLN A 33 -38.43 -12.50 38.25
N THR A 34 -39.70 -12.36 37.88
CA THR A 34 -40.17 -12.60 36.51
C THR A 34 -39.48 -11.67 35.52
N LEU A 35 -39.39 -10.37 35.82
CA LEU A 35 -38.65 -9.41 35.01
C LEU A 35 -37.19 -9.86 34.85
N HIS A 36 -36.48 -10.18 35.94
CA HIS A 36 -35.10 -10.65 35.89
C HIS A 36 -34.91 -11.92 35.04
N ARG A 37 -35.86 -12.86 35.09
CA ARG A 37 -35.84 -14.08 34.28
C ARG A 37 -35.99 -13.75 32.79
N LEU A 38 -36.85 -12.79 32.44
CA LEU A 38 -37.05 -12.35 31.06
C LEU A 38 -35.83 -11.61 30.50
N LEU A 39 -35.01 -10.95 31.34
CA LEU A 39 -33.79 -10.22 30.93
C LEU A 39 -32.60 -11.12 30.53
N SER A 40 -32.87 -12.36 30.12
CA SER A 40 -31.84 -13.31 29.70
C SER A 40 -31.14 -12.86 28.38
N PRO A 41 -29.91 -13.34 28.10
CA PRO A 41 -29.19 -13.01 26.85
C PRO A 41 -29.93 -13.46 25.57
N SER A 42 -30.82 -14.44 25.67
CA SER A 42 -31.64 -15.00 24.59
C SER A 42 -33.02 -14.33 24.52
N LEU A 43 -33.06 -13.01 24.59
CA LEU A 43 -34.30 -12.23 24.62
C LEU A 43 -35.04 -12.35 23.27
N THR A 44 -36.23 -12.94 23.26
CA THR A 44 -37.10 -12.93 22.06
C THR A 44 -37.89 -11.62 21.98
N ALA A 45 -38.49 -11.32 20.81
CA ALA A 45 -39.35 -10.15 20.64
C ALA A 45 -40.54 -10.16 21.61
N SER A 46 -41.13 -11.34 21.84
CA SER A 46 -42.25 -11.50 22.78
C SER A 46 -41.82 -11.25 24.24
N ASP A 47 -40.65 -11.78 24.62
CA ASP A 47 -40.08 -11.56 25.96
C ASP A 47 -39.77 -10.09 26.18
N TYR A 48 -39.24 -9.39 25.16
CA TYR A 48 -38.97 -7.96 25.21
C TYR A 48 -40.23 -7.14 25.51
N HIS A 49 -41.33 -7.39 24.79
CA HIS A 49 -42.58 -6.67 25.00
C HIS A 49 -43.19 -6.97 26.38
N THR A 50 -43.16 -8.23 26.81
CA THR A 50 -43.64 -8.66 28.13
C THR A 50 -42.82 -8.01 29.25
N ALA A 51 -41.48 -8.06 29.15
CA ALA A 51 -40.59 -7.43 30.09
C ALA A 51 -40.79 -5.91 30.15
N ARG A 52 -40.99 -5.26 28.99
CA ARG A 52 -41.26 -3.82 28.90
C ARG A 52 -42.56 -3.45 29.62
N ARG A 53 -43.63 -4.22 29.42
CA ARG A 53 -44.91 -4.02 30.11
C ARG A 53 -44.76 -4.13 31.62
N ILE A 54 -44.14 -5.23 32.10
CA ILE A 54 -43.86 -5.42 33.53
C ILE A 54 -43.02 -4.28 34.09
N LEU A 55 -42.02 -3.80 33.36
CA LEU A 55 -41.20 -2.67 33.79
C LEU A 55 -42.03 -1.39 33.96
N LEU A 56 -42.92 -1.09 33.01
CA LEU A 56 -43.81 0.07 33.08
C LEU A 56 -44.81 -0.05 34.22
N ASP A 57 -45.38 -1.23 34.45
CA ASP A 57 -46.31 -1.50 35.55
C ASP A 57 -45.60 -1.36 36.92
N LEU A 58 -44.39 -1.89 37.06
CA LEU A 58 -43.58 -1.70 38.28
C LEU A 58 -43.22 -0.22 38.50
N THR A 59 -42.99 0.54 37.43
CA THR A 59 -42.69 1.96 37.50
C THR A 59 -43.92 2.78 37.89
N SER A 60 -45.11 2.46 37.34
CA SER A 60 -46.37 3.16 37.67
C SER A 60 -46.80 2.91 39.11
N LEU A 61 -46.54 1.70 39.64
CA LEU A 61 -46.71 1.34 41.05
C LEU A 61 -45.62 1.91 41.96
N GLN A 62 -44.70 2.73 41.44
CA GLN A 62 -43.56 3.31 42.17
C GLN A 62 -42.70 2.26 42.89
N THR A 63 -42.68 1.03 42.38
CA THR A 63 -41.88 -0.05 42.97
C THR A 63 -40.40 0.25 42.76
N ARG A 64 -39.59 0.09 43.82
CA ARG A 64 -38.15 0.35 43.74
C ARG A 64 -37.45 -0.75 42.95
N ILE A 65 -37.08 -0.46 41.71
CA ILE A 65 -36.33 -1.39 40.85
C ILE A 65 -34.82 -1.23 41.09
N PRO A 66 -34.11 -2.29 41.52
CA PRO A 66 -32.67 -2.24 41.72
C PRO A 66 -31.95 -2.08 40.39
N HIS A 67 -30.83 -1.36 40.39
CA HIS A 67 -30.02 -1.22 39.19
C HIS A 67 -29.29 -2.54 38.92
N SER A 68 -29.38 -3.05 37.68
CA SER A 68 -28.79 -4.34 37.32
C SER A 68 -28.12 -4.31 35.94
N PRO A 69 -26.94 -4.93 35.76
CA PRO A 69 -26.33 -5.08 34.43
C PRO A 69 -27.21 -5.84 33.43
N ALA A 70 -28.18 -6.64 33.89
CA ALA A 70 -29.10 -7.40 33.03
C ALA A 70 -29.93 -6.49 32.09
N PHE A 71 -30.18 -5.25 32.50
CA PHE A 71 -30.90 -4.26 31.68
C PHE A 71 -30.12 -3.82 30.42
N LEU A 72 -28.86 -4.23 30.25
CA LEU A 72 -28.09 -3.93 29.04
C LEU A 72 -28.65 -4.66 27.81
N PHE A 73 -29.13 -5.90 27.97
CA PHE A 73 -29.65 -6.70 26.86
C PHE A 73 -30.89 -6.08 26.21
N PRO A 74 -31.98 -5.77 26.95
CA PRO A 74 -33.13 -5.11 26.35
C PRO A 74 -32.83 -3.69 25.89
N ALA A 75 -31.91 -2.95 26.54
CA ALA A 75 -31.47 -1.65 26.04
C ALA A 75 -30.80 -1.79 24.66
N THR A 76 -29.97 -2.81 24.49
CA THR A 76 -29.32 -3.09 23.20
C THR A 76 -30.34 -3.52 22.15
N TYR A 77 -31.32 -4.37 22.51
CA TYR A 77 -32.42 -4.75 21.62
C TYR A 77 -33.30 -3.54 21.22
N ALA A 78 -33.49 -2.57 22.12
CA ALA A 78 -34.26 -1.37 21.81
C ALA A 78 -33.65 -0.56 20.64
N LEU A 79 -32.33 -0.60 20.45
CA LEU A 79 -31.67 0.06 19.32
C LEU A 79 -31.92 -0.63 17.97
N SER A 80 -32.41 -1.86 17.96
CA SER A 80 -32.81 -2.58 16.73
C SER A 80 -34.30 -2.43 16.37
N LEU A 81 -35.08 -1.68 17.16
CA LEU A 81 -36.48 -1.39 16.84
C LEU A 81 -36.61 -0.56 15.54
N PRO A 82 -37.75 -0.57 14.83
CA PRO A 82 -37.81 0.00 13.47
C PRO A 82 -37.76 1.54 13.43
N THR A 83 -38.26 2.24 14.44
CA THR A 83 -38.40 3.70 14.42
C THR A 83 -37.43 4.38 15.38
N ALA A 84 -36.77 5.45 14.93
CA ALA A 84 -35.76 6.15 15.73
C ALA A 84 -36.32 6.72 17.06
N SER A 85 -37.54 7.24 17.05
CA SER A 85 -38.21 7.76 18.27
C SER A 85 -38.43 6.65 19.30
N GLN A 86 -38.90 5.48 18.85
CA GLN A 86 -39.08 4.31 19.71
C GLN A 86 -37.74 3.75 20.18
N GLN A 87 -36.74 3.65 19.30
CA GLN A 87 -35.38 3.21 19.66
C GLN A 87 -34.84 4.04 20.82
N LEU A 88 -34.92 5.38 20.74
CA LEU A 88 -34.40 6.26 21.80
C LEU A 88 -35.21 6.18 23.09
N SER A 89 -36.54 6.18 22.99
CA SER A 89 -37.44 6.13 24.15
C SER A 89 -37.24 4.85 24.94
N ASP A 90 -37.27 3.71 24.27
CA ASP A 90 -37.11 2.41 24.89
C ASP A 90 -35.67 2.20 25.39
N PHE A 91 -34.65 2.62 24.62
CA PHE A 91 -33.27 2.59 25.11
C PHE A 91 -33.13 3.38 26.41
N THR A 92 -33.72 4.58 26.46
CA THR A 92 -33.67 5.46 27.63
C THR A 92 -34.37 4.81 28.83
N LEU A 93 -35.53 4.21 28.62
CA LEU A 93 -36.27 3.47 29.65
C LEU A 93 -35.41 2.36 30.27
N TRP A 94 -34.87 1.45 29.44
CA TRP A 94 -34.07 0.33 29.92
C TRP A 94 -32.76 0.77 30.55
N PHE A 95 -32.05 1.70 29.90
CA PHE A 95 -30.75 2.15 30.37
C PHE A 95 -30.85 2.98 31.66
N THR A 96 -32.03 3.54 31.99
CA THR A 96 -32.28 4.18 33.29
C THR A 96 -32.04 3.22 34.46
N TYR A 97 -32.32 1.93 34.29
CA TYR A 97 -32.09 0.90 35.31
C TYR A 97 -30.72 0.21 35.19
N TYR A 98 -29.95 0.49 34.13
CA TYR A 98 -28.56 0.03 34.04
C TYR A 98 -27.65 0.78 35.04
N PRO A 99 -26.70 0.11 35.73
CA PRO A 99 -25.83 0.75 36.71
C PRO A 99 -25.01 1.91 36.13
N THR A 100 -24.71 2.89 36.97
CA THR A 100 -23.72 3.92 36.64
C THR A 100 -22.30 3.36 36.74
N ARG A 101 -21.34 3.99 36.07
CA ARG A 101 -19.94 3.51 36.04
C ARG A 101 -19.30 3.38 37.43
N ARG A 102 -19.63 4.27 38.37
CA ARG A 102 -19.19 4.20 39.78
C ARG A 102 -19.61 2.88 40.46
N ARG A 103 -20.80 2.36 40.13
CA ARG A 103 -21.31 1.09 40.69
C ARG A 103 -20.80 -0.14 39.92
N ASN A 104 -20.31 0.02 38.69
CA ASN A 104 -19.78 -1.06 37.88
C ASN A 104 -18.54 -0.60 37.09
N PRO A 105 -17.38 -0.46 37.75
CA PRO A 105 -16.19 0.13 37.12
C PRO A 105 -15.49 -0.80 36.12
N THR A 106 -15.71 -2.11 36.22
CA THR A 106 -14.92 -3.14 35.51
C THR A 106 -15.46 -3.52 34.13
N LYS A 107 -16.73 -3.24 33.81
CA LYS A 107 -17.36 -3.65 32.55
C LYS A 107 -17.88 -2.44 31.77
N TYR A 108 -17.22 -2.14 30.64
CA TYR A 108 -17.83 -1.27 29.63
C TYR A 108 -19.04 -1.96 29.01
N PRO A 109 -20.15 -1.23 28.77
CA PRO A 109 -21.25 -1.79 28.02
C PRO A 109 -20.78 -2.06 26.59
N LYS A 110 -20.93 -3.31 26.13
CA LYS A 110 -20.52 -3.72 24.78
C LYS A 110 -21.69 -3.51 23.83
N PHE A 111 -21.76 -2.36 23.14
CA PHE A 111 -22.72 -2.11 22.05
C PHE A 111 -22.18 -2.23 20.60
N PRO A 112 -20.99 -2.79 20.31
CA PRO A 112 -20.27 -2.47 19.08
C PRO A 112 -20.99 -2.87 17.78
N ASN A 113 -21.77 -3.96 17.78
CA ASN A 113 -22.46 -4.42 16.58
C ASN A 113 -23.76 -3.65 16.32
N VAL A 114 -24.44 -3.21 17.39
CA VAL A 114 -25.77 -2.62 17.29
C VAL A 114 -25.71 -1.13 16.95
N LEU A 115 -24.66 -0.42 17.37
CA LEU A 115 -24.49 0.98 16.99
C LEU A 115 -24.28 1.15 15.48
N ARG A 116 -23.66 0.18 14.81
CA ARG A 116 -23.49 0.23 13.35
C ARG A 116 -24.82 0.19 12.59
N ALA A 117 -25.85 -0.42 13.15
CA ALA A 117 -27.18 -0.50 12.57
C ALA A 117 -28.10 0.68 12.99
N ALA A 118 -27.73 1.41 14.04
CA ALA A 118 -28.54 2.50 14.57
C ALA A 118 -28.48 3.76 13.69
N HIS A 119 -29.61 4.47 13.61
CA HIS A 119 -29.71 5.70 12.83
C HIS A 119 -28.82 6.82 13.40
N LEU A 120 -28.14 7.58 12.53
CA LEU A 120 -27.15 8.60 12.95
C LEU A 120 -27.75 9.67 13.88
N THR A 121 -29.04 10.00 13.70
CA THR A 121 -29.76 10.99 14.52
C THR A 121 -29.86 10.62 16.00
N LEU A 122 -29.61 9.37 16.36
CA LEU A 122 -29.69 8.88 17.74
C LEU A 122 -28.40 9.04 18.52
N TYR A 123 -27.29 9.16 17.81
CA TYR A 123 -25.95 9.20 18.40
C TYR A 123 -25.77 10.37 19.38
N PRO A 124 -26.29 11.60 19.14
CA PRO A 124 -26.19 12.70 20.11
C PRO A 124 -26.91 12.38 21.42
N SER A 125 -28.18 11.99 21.37
CA SER A 125 -28.99 11.68 22.55
C SER A 125 -28.41 10.50 23.34
N LEU A 126 -27.97 9.46 22.63
CA LEU A 126 -27.32 8.31 23.23
C LEU A 126 -26.00 8.70 23.93
N ALA A 127 -25.17 9.52 23.28
CA ALA A 127 -23.93 10.02 23.86
C ALA A 127 -24.16 10.81 25.15
N LEU A 128 -25.16 11.70 25.15
CA LEU A 128 -25.52 12.50 26.33
C LEU A 128 -25.99 11.61 27.49
N LEU A 129 -26.78 10.59 27.19
CA LEU A 129 -27.29 9.64 28.18
C LEU A 129 -26.17 8.78 28.77
N LEU A 130 -25.26 8.26 27.93
CA LEU A 130 -24.07 7.54 28.37
C LEU A 130 -23.14 8.43 29.21
N ALA A 131 -22.96 9.69 28.83
CA ALA A 131 -22.18 10.67 29.59
C ALA A 131 -22.74 10.88 31.00
N ARG A 132 -24.06 11.05 31.12
CA ARG A 132 -24.77 11.21 32.42
C ARG A 132 -24.57 10.01 33.35
N LYS A 133 -24.30 8.81 32.81
CA LYS A 133 -24.02 7.60 33.60
C LYS A 133 -22.53 7.32 33.84
N GLY A 134 -21.64 8.17 33.33
CA GLY A 134 -20.19 8.06 33.51
C GLY A 134 -19.46 7.30 32.41
N TYR A 135 -20.13 6.92 31.33
CA TYR A 135 -19.56 6.13 30.23
C TYR A 135 -18.91 7.00 29.13
N SER A 136 -18.35 8.16 29.50
CA SER A 136 -17.68 9.10 28.58
C SER A 136 -16.55 8.46 27.77
N GLY A 137 -15.81 7.50 28.34
CA GLY A 137 -14.76 6.78 27.63
C GLY A 137 -15.30 5.96 26.45
N TYR A 138 -16.49 5.39 26.58
CA TYR A 138 -17.14 4.67 25.49
C TYR A 138 -17.55 5.63 24.37
N VAL A 139 -18.22 6.73 24.75
CA VAL A 139 -18.65 7.77 23.80
C VAL A 139 -17.46 8.34 23.02
N ASN A 140 -16.34 8.62 23.69
CA ASN A 140 -15.13 9.16 23.06
C ASN A 140 -14.49 8.22 22.03
N ASN A 141 -14.63 6.90 22.21
CA ASN A 141 -13.98 5.92 21.35
C ASN A 141 -14.88 5.44 20.21
N PHE A 142 -16.19 5.39 20.42
CA PHE A 142 -17.12 4.71 19.49
C PHE A 142 -18.18 5.63 18.89
N ILE A 143 -18.58 6.71 19.56
CA ILE A 143 -19.69 7.57 19.10
C ILE A 143 -19.17 8.90 18.52
N LEU A 144 -18.21 9.55 19.19
CA LEU A 144 -17.62 10.81 18.71
C LEU A 144 -17.00 10.71 17.30
N PRO A 145 -16.28 9.63 16.90
CA PRO A 145 -15.74 9.54 15.55
C PRO A 145 -16.82 9.60 14.47
N THR A 146 -17.92 8.86 14.68
CA THR A 146 -19.05 8.80 13.75
C THR A 146 -19.75 10.15 13.65
N LEU A 147 -20.04 10.78 14.80
CA LEU A 147 -20.64 12.13 14.81
C LEU A 147 -19.73 13.15 14.10
N ALA A 148 -18.45 13.21 14.45
CA ALA A 148 -17.52 14.18 13.84
C ALA A 148 -17.38 14.03 12.33
N ARG A 149 -17.59 12.81 11.80
CA ARG A 149 -17.50 12.51 10.36
C ARG A 149 -18.78 12.78 9.58
N TYR A 150 -19.95 12.56 10.18
CA TYR A 150 -21.22 12.52 9.45
C TYR A 150 -22.21 13.62 9.86
N SER A 151 -22.01 14.33 10.98
CA SER A 151 -22.84 15.48 11.34
C SER A 151 -22.24 16.80 10.82
N PRO A 152 -23.07 17.81 10.52
CA PRO A 152 -22.58 19.16 10.23
C PRO A 152 -21.64 19.67 11.34
N PRO A 153 -20.54 20.34 11.01
CA PRO A 153 -19.51 20.67 12.00
C PRO A 153 -19.98 21.71 13.02
N SER A 154 -20.95 22.57 12.69
CA SER A 154 -21.64 23.46 13.63
C SER A 154 -22.40 22.68 14.70
N ASP A 155 -23.16 21.68 14.27
CA ASP A 155 -24.03 20.87 15.12
C ASP A 155 -23.21 19.97 16.02
N PHE A 156 -22.08 19.47 15.52
CA PHE A 156 -21.12 18.75 16.35
C PHE A 156 -20.57 19.61 17.48
N VAL A 157 -20.22 20.88 17.22
CA VAL A 157 -19.66 21.79 18.24
C VAL A 157 -20.69 22.11 19.31
N SER A 158 -21.96 22.37 18.93
CA SER A 158 -23.04 22.63 19.89
C SER A 158 -23.34 21.39 20.74
N PHE A 159 -23.49 20.22 20.11
CA PHE A 159 -23.60 18.94 20.80
C PHE A 159 -22.43 18.70 21.76
N PHE A 160 -21.20 18.96 21.32
CA PHE A 160 -20.01 18.69 22.11
C PHE A 160 -19.94 19.57 23.37
N ALA A 161 -20.44 20.81 23.30
CA ALA A 161 -20.59 21.67 24.47
C ALA A 161 -21.56 21.07 25.50
N GLU A 162 -22.71 20.56 25.05
CA GLU A 162 -23.68 19.89 25.93
C GLU A 162 -23.10 18.59 26.53
N TYR A 163 -22.45 17.77 25.70
CA TYR A 163 -21.79 16.54 26.13
C TYR A 163 -20.76 16.81 27.23
N ARG A 164 -19.96 17.87 27.11
CA ARG A 164 -19.02 18.29 28.17
C ARG A 164 -19.74 18.71 29.45
N ALA A 165 -20.88 19.38 29.36
CA ALA A 165 -21.68 19.74 30.54
C ALA A 165 -22.16 18.48 31.28
N LYS A 166 -22.63 17.45 30.55
CA LYS A 166 -23.05 16.17 31.16
C LYS A 166 -21.90 15.41 31.82
N ILE A 167 -20.70 15.40 31.23
CA ILE A 167 -19.50 14.83 31.87
C ILE A 167 -19.21 15.52 33.21
N ARG A 168 -19.32 16.85 33.26
CA ARG A 168 -19.04 17.61 34.49
C ARG A 168 -20.05 17.32 35.59
N GLY A 169 -21.32 17.12 35.23
CA GLY A 169 -22.38 16.81 36.17
C GLY A 169 -22.28 15.42 36.82
N TYR A 170 -21.61 14.46 36.17
CA TYR A 170 -21.54 13.08 36.70
C TYR A 170 -20.55 12.92 37.86
N ASP A 171 -19.34 13.47 37.73
CA ASP A 171 -18.27 13.31 38.72
C ASP A 171 -17.40 14.57 38.79
N ALA A 172 -17.70 15.48 39.73
CA ALA A 172 -16.96 16.73 39.89
C ALA A 172 -15.44 16.53 40.07
N ARG A 173 -15.01 15.43 40.73
CA ARG A 173 -13.58 15.15 40.98
C ARG A 173 -12.86 14.77 39.70
N GLN A 174 -13.51 14.00 38.83
CA GLN A 174 -12.92 13.56 37.55
C GLN A 174 -13.36 14.40 36.34
N ALA A 175 -14.29 15.34 36.53
CA ALA A 175 -14.92 16.14 35.50
C ALA A 175 -13.89 16.87 34.62
N ALA A 176 -12.90 17.51 35.24
CA ALA A 176 -11.86 18.25 34.54
C ALA A 176 -11.03 17.34 33.63
N LEU A 177 -10.63 16.17 34.14
CA LEU A 177 -9.82 15.20 33.42
C LEU A 177 -10.59 14.57 32.26
N GLN A 178 -11.81 14.08 32.52
CA GLN A 178 -12.66 13.48 31.48
C GLN A 178 -13.07 14.49 30.41
N SER A 179 -13.38 15.74 30.80
CA SER A 179 -13.69 16.82 29.87
C SER A 179 -12.49 17.21 29.00
N ARG A 180 -11.26 17.07 29.52
CA ARG A 180 -10.03 17.28 28.75
C ARG A 180 -9.78 16.15 27.75
N TYR A 181 -9.98 14.89 28.13
CA TYR A 181 -9.87 13.75 27.23
C TYR A 181 -10.91 13.79 26.12
N ALA A 182 -12.18 14.07 26.46
CA ALA A 182 -13.25 14.24 25.48
C ALA A 182 -12.92 15.32 24.45
N ARG A 183 -12.38 16.46 24.89
CA ARG A 183 -11.99 17.58 24.01
C ARG A 183 -10.86 17.18 23.06
N THR A 184 -9.86 16.50 23.60
CA THR A 184 -8.74 15.98 22.79
C THR A 184 -9.25 15.02 21.71
N ALA A 185 -10.14 14.10 22.07
CA ALA A 185 -10.74 13.17 21.12
C ALA A 185 -11.57 13.90 20.05
N ALA A 186 -12.43 14.84 20.45
CA ALA A 186 -13.24 15.63 19.53
C ALA A 186 -12.40 16.45 18.54
N MET A 187 -11.36 17.15 19.01
CA MET A 187 -10.42 17.88 18.16
C MET A 187 -9.74 16.96 17.14
N ARG A 188 -9.32 15.76 17.58
CA ARG A 188 -8.73 14.74 16.71
C ARG A 188 -9.71 14.35 15.60
N TYR A 189 -10.91 13.91 15.96
CA TYR A 189 -11.87 13.40 14.97
C TYR A 189 -12.38 14.46 14.00
N LEU A 190 -12.58 15.71 14.46
CA LEU A 190 -12.89 16.82 13.56
C LEU A 190 -11.77 17.08 12.57
N THR A 191 -10.51 16.98 13.00
CA THR A 191 -9.36 17.11 12.09
C THR A 191 -9.32 15.96 11.08
N ASP A 192 -9.52 14.72 11.55
CA ASP A 192 -9.54 13.54 10.68
C ASP A 192 -10.66 13.62 9.63
N ALA A 193 -11.79 14.24 9.98
CA ALA A 193 -12.91 14.53 9.08
C ALA A 193 -12.69 15.76 8.17
N GLY A 194 -11.58 16.51 8.32
CA GLY A 194 -11.28 17.70 7.51
C GLY A 194 -11.84 19.03 8.04
N HIS A 195 -12.47 19.03 9.21
CA HIS A 195 -13.10 20.21 9.84
C HIS A 195 -12.13 20.97 10.78
N VAL A 196 -11.00 21.43 10.22
CA VAL A 196 -9.89 22.03 11.00
C VAL A 196 -10.32 23.28 11.76
N ALA A 197 -11.13 24.15 11.17
CA ALA A 197 -11.57 25.41 11.81
C ALA A 197 -12.36 25.14 13.09
N GLN A 198 -13.29 24.18 13.07
CA GLN A 198 -14.09 23.79 14.23
C GLN A 198 -13.26 23.02 15.25
N ALA A 199 -12.29 22.21 14.83
CA ALA A 199 -11.33 21.59 15.73
C ALA A 199 -10.53 22.64 16.52
N LEU A 200 -10.12 23.74 15.86
CA LEU A 200 -9.44 24.87 16.50
C LEU A 200 -10.37 25.66 17.43
N ALA A 201 -11.65 25.81 17.09
CA ALA A 201 -12.64 26.44 17.96
C ALA A 201 -12.86 25.67 19.28
N LEU A 202 -12.60 24.36 19.30
CA LEU A 202 -12.63 23.55 20.52
C LEU A 202 -11.35 23.65 21.36
N ALA A 203 -10.28 24.26 20.84
CA ALA A 203 -9.07 24.49 21.61
C ALA A 203 -9.40 25.40 22.81
N PRO A 204 -8.82 25.15 24.00
CA PRO A 204 -8.95 26.11 25.08
C PRO A 204 -8.42 27.48 24.59
N PRO A 205 -9.09 28.60 24.91
CA PRO A 205 -8.50 29.91 24.67
C PRO A 205 -7.11 29.90 25.29
N VAL A 206 -6.12 30.34 24.51
CA VAL A 206 -4.69 30.27 24.86
C VAL A 206 -4.46 31.10 26.11
N VAL A 207 -4.62 30.50 27.28
CA VAL A 207 -4.05 31.02 28.50
C VAL A 207 -2.57 30.73 28.38
N ILE A 208 -1.76 31.78 28.27
CA ILE A 208 -0.30 31.85 28.11
C ILE A 208 0.48 31.11 29.24
N ASN A 209 -0.19 30.33 30.08
CA ASN A 209 0.46 29.51 31.07
C ASN A 209 0.84 28.15 30.48
N LYS A 210 2.16 27.90 30.48
CA LYS A 210 3.01 26.73 30.11
C LYS A 210 2.48 25.30 30.38
N ARG A 211 1.18 25.03 30.41
CA ARG A 211 0.61 23.69 30.65
C ARG A 211 0.38 22.98 29.32
N ARG A 212 1.27 22.02 29.05
CA ARG A 212 1.23 21.02 27.97
C ARG A 212 -0.19 20.59 27.64
N VAL A 213 -0.72 21.01 26.49
CA VAL A 213 -1.66 20.18 25.73
C VAL A 213 -0.94 18.86 25.45
N GLN A 214 -1.63 17.72 25.54
CA GLN A 214 -1.00 16.42 25.26
C GLN A 214 -0.38 16.47 23.86
N ARG A 215 0.92 16.16 23.75
CA ARG A 215 1.68 16.19 22.48
C ARG A 215 0.90 15.52 21.35
N GLN A 216 0.14 14.45 21.66
CA GLN A 216 -0.68 13.69 20.72
C GLN A 216 -1.79 14.51 20.03
N THR A 217 -2.49 15.41 20.71
CA THR A 217 -3.57 16.23 20.11
C THR A 217 -2.99 17.30 19.21
N THR A 218 -1.89 17.93 19.65
CA THR A 218 -1.15 18.89 18.84
C THR A 218 -0.58 18.18 17.60
N THR A 219 -0.10 16.94 17.72
CA THR A 219 0.39 16.15 16.59
C THR A 219 -0.68 15.52 15.71
N VAL A 220 -1.99 15.59 16.01
CA VAL A 220 -3.03 15.14 15.06
C VAL A 220 -3.68 16.32 14.35
N VAL A 221 -4.04 17.39 15.08
CA VAL A 221 -4.49 18.66 14.47
C VAL A 221 -3.41 19.25 13.56
N ILE A 222 -2.15 19.10 13.97
CA ILE A 222 -0.99 19.51 13.16
C ILE A 222 -0.44 18.29 12.40
N GLY A 223 -0.90 17.06 12.56
CA GLY A 223 -0.24 15.81 12.11
C GLY A 223 0.13 15.70 10.64
N LYS A 224 -0.83 15.96 9.75
CA LYS A 224 -0.58 16.03 8.30
C LYS A 224 0.33 17.22 7.93
N SER A 225 0.28 18.29 8.73
CA SER A 225 1.17 19.47 8.65
C SER A 225 2.52 19.27 9.39
N THR A 226 2.64 18.28 10.30
CA THR A 226 3.85 18.02 11.09
C THR A 226 4.83 17.17 10.34
N SER A 227 4.43 16.27 9.43
CA SER A 227 5.43 15.67 8.53
C SER A 227 6.10 16.77 7.71
N LEU A 228 5.31 17.73 7.23
CA LEU A 228 5.77 18.81 6.39
C LEU A 228 6.64 19.81 7.16
N SER A 229 6.19 20.32 8.31
CA SER A 229 6.94 21.24 9.15
C SER A 229 8.13 20.56 9.87
N LYS A 230 8.04 19.29 10.25
CA LYS A 230 9.17 18.52 10.80
C LYS A 230 10.20 18.21 9.73
N THR A 231 9.80 17.86 8.52
CA THR A 231 10.73 17.67 7.39
C THR A 231 11.34 19.00 6.97
N LEU A 232 10.58 20.10 6.93
CA LEU A 232 11.13 21.45 6.73
C LEU A 232 12.11 21.85 7.83
N TRP A 233 11.79 21.59 9.09
CA TRP A 233 12.67 21.90 10.21
C TRP A 233 13.94 21.03 10.19
N ARG A 234 13.81 19.72 9.92
CA ARG A 234 14.94 18.81 9.76
C ARG A 234 15.81 19.24 8.60
N LEU A 235 15.20 19.60 7.47
CA LEU A 235 15.91 20.03 6.30
C LEU A 235 16.57 21.38 6.51
N SER A 236 15.90 22.37 7.11
CA SER A 236 16.48 23.65 7.48
C SER A 236 17.68 23.45 8.41
N ARG A 237 17.53 22.60 9.43
CA ARG A 237 18.63 22.24 10.34
C ARG A 237 19.75 21.50 9.63
N ALA A 238 19.44 20.64 8.66
CA ALA A 238 20.42 19.90 7.89
C ALA A 238 21.18 20.78 6.90
N LEU A 239 20.52 21.76 6.27
CA LEU A 239 21.13 22.75 5.40
C LEU A 239 22.09 23.67 6.18
N CYS A 240 21.77 23.99 7.43
CA CYS A 240 22.66 24.75 8.31
C CYS A 240 23.71 23.87 9.03
N SER A 241 23.68 22.54 8.86
CA SER A 241 24.56 21.62 9.57
C SER A 241 25.73 21.21 8.66
N PRO A 242 26.99 21.31 9.11
CA PRO A 242 28.13 20.78 8.36
C PRO A 242 28.12 19.24 8.28
N ASN A 243 27.35 18.57 9.15
CA ASN A 243 27.25 17.12 9.18
C ASN A 243 26.11 16.60 8.27
N PRO A 244 26.40 15.78 7.23
CA PRO A 244 25.41 15.27 6.30
C PRO A 244 24.47 14.21 6.92
N LYS A 245 24.76 13.69 8.12
CA LYS A 245 23.95 12.64 8.77
C LYS A 245 22.52 13.09 9.13
N HIS A 246 22.28 14.40 9.19
CA HIS A 246 20.96 14.95 9.51
C HIS A 246 20.10 15.27 8.29
N PHE A 247 20.64 15.10 7.08
CA PHE A 247 19.91 15.37 5.85
C PHE A 247 18.78 14.33 5.67
N PRO A 248 17.53 14.76 5.40
CA PRO A 248 16.44 13.82 5.17
C PRO A 248 16.76 12.89 4.00
N ARG A 249 16.33 11.63 4.11
CA ARG A 249 16.48 10.68 3.00
C ARG A 249 15.66 11.14 1.79
N THR A 250 16.08 10.77 0.58
CA THR A 250 15.39 11.18 -0.66
C THR A 250 13.89 10.88 -0.64
N ASN A 251 13.50 9.70 -0.13
CA ASN A 251 12.08 9.33 0.00
C ASN A 251 11.32 10.27 0.95
N GLU A 252 11.91 10.70 2.07
CA GLU A 252 11.30 11.69 2.98
C GLU A 252 11.09 13.04 2.28
N LEU A 253 12.03 13.44 1.41
CA LEU A 253 11.90 14.66 0.61
C LEU A 253 10.84 14.55 -0.48
N VAL A 254 10.75 13.41 -1.16
CA VAL A 254 9.71 13.16 -2.16
C VAL A 254 8.33 13.19 -1.51
N GLU A 255 8.14 12.47 -0.39
CA GLU A 255 6.87 12.49 0.37
C GLU A 255 6.54 13.89 0.91
N PHE A 256 7.56 14.64 1.31
CA PHE A 256 7.42 16.05 1.67
C PHE A 256 6.90 16.89 0.51
N PHE A 257 7.51 16.80 -0.68
CA PHE A 257 7.08 17.56 -1.84
C PHE A 257 5.67 17.16 -2.31
N ILE A 258 5.36 15.86 -2.32
CA ILE A 258 4.00 15.36 -2.61
C ILE A 258 3.00 15.98 -1.62
N SER A 259 3.28 15.85 -0.32
CA SER A 259 2.41 16.40 0.73
C SER A 259 2.26 17.91 0.60
N TYR A 260 3.34 18.63 0.30
CA TYR A 260 3.34 20.09 0.15
C TYR A 260 2.52 20.56 -1.04
N ILE A 261 2.69 19.90 -2.18
CA ILE A 261 1.91 20.17 -3.38
C ILE A 261 0.43 19.88 -3.11
N SER A 262 0.10 18.75 -2.47
CA SER A 262 -1.29 18.39 -2.15
C SER A 262 -1.98 19.30 -1.12
N HIS A 263 -1.23 19.97 -0.23
CA HIS A 263 -1.79 20.91 0.75
C HIS A 263 -1.97 22.33 0.21
N ARG A 264 -1.52 22.60 -1.01
CA ARG A 264 -1.59 23.93 -1.61
C ARG A 264 -3.02 24.21 -2.07
N SER A 265 -3.79 24.92 -1.23
CA SER A 265 -5.06 25.53 -1.61
C SER A 265 -4.83 26.74 -2.53
N ASP A 266 -5.70 26.93 -3.53
CA ASP A 266 -5.63 27.96 -4.59
C ASP A 266 -5.54 29.43 -4.12
N ARG A 267 -5.64 29.72 -2.82
CA ARG A 267 -5.93 31.07 -2.32
C ARG A 267 -4.72 31.94 -1.96
N LEU A 268 -3.47 31.47 -2.10
CA LEU A 268 -2.28 32.29 -1.74
C LEU A 268 -1.21 32.33 -2.84
N PRO A 269 -0.58 33.50 -3.08
CA PRO A 269 0.46 33.67 -4.09
C PRO A 269 1.72 32.84 -3.79
N PRO A 270 2.50 32.47 -4.82
CA PRO A 270 3.48 31.38 -4.79
C PRO A 270 4.75 31.79 -4.07
N LYS A 271 4.83 31.58 -2.75
CA LYS A 271 6.13 31.24 -2.15
C LYS A 271 6.24 29.73 -2.16
N ASN A 272 6.64 29.20 -3.33
CA ASN A 272 6.91 27.78 -3.56
C ASN A 272 7.85 27.29 -2.45
N ALA A 273 7.58 26.14 -1.82
CA ALA A 273 8.54 25.54 -0.89
C ALA A 273 9.90 25.40 -1.57
N LEU A 274 9.93 25.15 -2.88
CA LEU A 274 11.17 25.15 -3.66
C LEU A 274 11.79 26.54 -3.81
N SER A 275 11.03 27.63 -3.94
CA SER A 275 11.62 28.97 -3.92
C SER A 275 12.04 29.39 -2.52
N LEU A 276 11.33 28.98 -1.47
CA LEU A 276 11.74 29.18 -0.07
C LEU A 276 12.98 28.37 0.27
N LEU A 277 13.02 27.10 -0.15
CA LEU A 277 14.18 26.22 -0.03
C LEU A 277 15.33 26.77 -0.84
N HIS A 278 15.09 27.20 -2.07
CA HIS A 278 16.10 27.81 -2.94
C HIS A 278 16.63 29.13 -2.38
N THR A 279 15.75 29.99 -1.88
CA THR A 279 16.10 31.25 -1.19
C THR A 279 16.88 30.96 0.09
N HIS A 280 16.47 29.94 0.85
CA HIS A 280 17.23 29.45 2.00
C HIS A 280 18.50 28.70 1.59
N THR A 281 18.60 28.16 0.38
CA THR A 281 19.84 27.51 -0.05
C THR A 281 20.86 28.51 -0.60
N LEU A 282 20.41 29.56 -1.26
CA LEU A 282 21.28 30.61 -1.79
C LEU A 282 21.72 31.61 -0.71
N ARG A 283 20.87 31.91 0.28
CA ARG A 283 21.22 32.89 1.33
C ARG A 283 22.20 32.36 2.37
N PHE A 284 22.29 31.05 2.55
CA PHE A 284 23.14 30.45 3.58
C PHE A 284 24.38 29.87 2.89
N SER A 285 25.48 30.62 2.92
CA SER A 285 26.80 30.16 2.49
C SER A 285 27.49 29.32 3.59
N PRO A 286 28.30 28.29 3.26
CA PRO A 286 28.33 27.51 2.03
C PRO A 286 27.53 26.22 2.26
N ILE A 287 26.39 26.08 1.59
CA ILE A 287 25.70 24.80 1.59
C ILE A 287 26.55 23.78 0.86
N SER A 288 26.66 22.58 1.45
CA SER A 288 27.30 21.48 0.77
C SER A 288 26.60 21.25 -0.58
N LEU A 289 27.34 21.28 -1.69
CA LEU A 289 26.84 20.95 -3.04
C LEU A 289 26.07 19.62 -3.06
N ARG A 290 26.37 18.74 -2.11
CA ARG A 290 25.66 17.50 -1.80
C ARG A 290 24.19 17.72 -1.40
N ALA A 291 23.88 18.69 -0.55
CA ALA A 291 22.49 18.95 -0.13
C ALA A 291 21.65 19.48 -1.30
N LEU A 292 22.24 20.36 -2.13
CA LEU A 292 21.62 20.84 -3.35
C LEU A 292 21.36 19.69 -4.33
N SER A 293 22.35 18.81 -4.56
CA SER A 293 22.16 17.66 -5.44
C SER A 293 21.06 16.70 -4.94
N HIS A 294 20.93 16.48 -3.62
CA HIS A 294 19.86 15.65 -3.08
C HIS A 294 18.47 16.29 -3.19
N LEU A 295 18.39 17.62 -3.03
CA LEU A 295 17.14 18.36 -3.25
C LEU A 295 16.71 18.28 -4.71
N LEU A 296 17.64 18.52 -5.64
CA LEU A 296 17.41 18.39 -7.07
C LEU A 296 17.01 16.95 -7.43
N PHE A 297 17.68 15.94 -6.88
CA PHE A 297 17.33 14.55 -7.08
C PHE A 297 15.91 14.20 -6.60
N ALA A 298 15.56 14.59 -5.37
CA ALA A 298 14.20 14.40 -4.85
C ALA A 298 13.16 15.11 -5.72
N HIS A 299 13.51 16.27 -6.27
CA HIS A 299 12.66 17.00 -7.18
C HIS A 299 12.52 16.30 -8.54
N PHE A 300 13.59 15.75 -9.10
CA PHE A 300 13.53 14.93 -10.31
C PHE A 300 12.66 13.70 -10.12
N VAL A 301 12.78 13.00 -8.99
CA VAL A 301 11.89 11.86 -8.68
C VAL A 301 10.43 12.29 -8.62
N LEU A 302 10.15 13.47 -8.07
CA LEU A 302 8.79 14.02 -8.03
C LEU A 302 8.26 14.33 -9.45
N LEU A 303 9.01 15.08 -10.26
CA LEU A 303 8.65 15.40 -11.64
C LEU A 303 8.47 14.12 -12.46
N PHE A 304 9.32 13.12 -12.25
CA PHE A 304 9.21 11.82 -12.88
C PHE A 304 7.91 11.09 -12.49
N ARG A 305 7.56 11.06 -11.19
CA ARG A 305 6.30 10.47 -10.72
C ARG A 305 5.08 11.19 -11.28
N LEU A 306 5.12 12.52 -11.35
CA LEU A 306 4.06 13.32 -11.96
C LEU A 306 4.00 13.11 -13.48
N GLY A 307 5.14 12.90 -14.13
CA GLY A 307 5.21 12.68 -15.58
C GLY A 307 4.72 11.31 -16.04
N THR A 308 4.87 10.28 -15.20
CA THR A 308 4.54 8.89 -15.54
C THR A 308 3.14 8.44 -15.13
N HIS A 309 2.35 9.30 -14.49
CA HIS A 309 1.01 8.94 -14.04
C HIS A 309 0.02 8.93 -15.22
N PRO A 310 -0.64 7.80 -15.53
CA PRO A 310 -1.51 7.68 -16.71
C PRO A 310 -2.87 8.38 -16.57
N ASN A 311 -3.27 8.73 -15.33
CA ASN A 311 -4.52 9.46 -15.07
C ASN A 311 -4.19 10.90 -14.69
N PRO A 312 -4.46 11.90 -15.57
CA PRO A 312 -4.49 13.29 -15.17
C PRO A 312 -5.68 13.45 -14.22
N ILE A 313 -5.45 13.29 -12.91
CA ILE A 313 -6.46 13.66 -11.92
C ILE A 313 -6.70 15.16 -12.13
N GLN A 314 -7.91 15.53 -12.52
CA GLN A 314 -8.38 16.91 -12.65
C GLN A 314 -8.13 17.66 -11.34
N SER A 315 -6.98 18.29 -11.22
CA SER A 315 -6.64 19.11 -10.06
C SER A 315 -5.51 20.05 -10.41
N THR A 316 -5.51 21.15 -9.69
CA THR A 316 -4.64 22.34 -9.61
C THR A 316 -3.12 22.08 -9.50
N LEU A 317 -2.67 20.86 -9.82
CA LEU A 317 -1.30 20.42 -9.82
C LEU A 317 -0.54 20.98 -11.05
N PRO A 318 0.81 21.13 -10.97
CA PRO A 318 1.63 21.46 -12.14
C PRO A 318 1.39 20.45 -13.27
N PRO A 319 1.71 20.82 -14.54
CA PRO A 319 1.41 19.99 -15.70
C PRO A 319 1.92 18.56 -15.49
N ILE A 320 0.98 17.62 -15.42
CA ILE A 320 1.21 16.18 -15.29
C ILE A 320 1.52 15.63 -16.70
N GLY A 321 2.35 14.59 -16.80
CA GLY A 321 2.68 13.97 -18.09
C GLY A 321 4.01 14.44 -18.72
N PRO A 322 4.15 14.33 -20.06
CA PRO A 322 5.38 14.65 -20.79
C PRO A 322 6.02 16.03 -20.48
N PRO A 323 5.25 17.12 -20.27
CA PRO A 323 5.83 18.43 -19.94
C PRO A 323 6.64 18.46 -18.64
N ALA A 324 6.25 17.66 -17.63
CA ALA A 324 7.00 17.54 -16.38
C ALA A 324 8.37 16.87 -16.60
N LEU A 325 8.44 15.86 -17.47
CA LEU A 325 9.67 15.18 -17.83
C LEU A 325 10.59 16.08 -18.67
N ILE A 326 10.03 16.83 -19.62
CA ILE A 326 10.79 17.82 -20.39
C ILE A 326 11.41 18.87 -19.45
N SER A 327 10.64 19.31 -18.45
CA SER A 327 11.13 20.24 -17.42
C SER A 327 12.23 19.64 -16.55
N LEU A 328 12.11 18.35 -16.20
CA LEU A 328 13.15 17.60 -15.50
C LEU A 328 14.44 17.58 -16.31
N LEU A 329 14.37 17.25 -17.61
CA LEU A 329 15.52 17.21 -18.52
C LEU A 329 16.17 18.59 -18.67
N SER A 330 15.36 19.63 -18.81
CA SER A 330 15.83 21.02 -18.89
C SER A 330 16.57 21.42 -17.62
N LEU A 331 15.98 21.21 -16.44
CA LEU A 331 16.63 21.49 -15.16
C LEU A 331 17.92 20.70 -14.99
N PHE A 332 17.91 19.43 -15.39
CA PHE A 332 19.11 18.62 -15.32
C PHE A 332 20.24 19.21 -16.17
N ASN A 333 19.94 19.58 -17.42
CA ASN A 333 20.91 20.21 -18.32
C ASN A 333 21.41 21.57 -17.80
N THR A 334 20.59 22.30 -17.04
CA THR A 334 20.98 23.57 -16.42
C THR A 334 21.94 23.39 -15.23
N PHE A 335 21.72 22.38 -14.38
CA PHE A 335 22.44 22.24 -13.11
C PHE A 335 23.59 21.23 -13.11
N PHE A 336 23.57 20.27 -14.04
CA PHE A 336 24.54 19.18 -14.09
C PHE A 336 25.32 19.20 -15.39
N HIS A 337 26.55 18.69 -15.36
CA HIS A 337 27.23 18.27 -16.58
C HIS A 337 26.77 16.85 -16.94
N PRO A 338 25.87 16.67 -17.92
CA PRO A 338 25.49 15.34 -18.38
C PRO A 338 26.72 14.63 -18.94
N GLN A 339 27.31 13.73 -18.15
CA GLN A 339 28.25 12.76 -18.69
C GLN A 339 27.44 11.61 -19.26
N GLY A 340 27.60 11.35 -20.55
CA GLY A 340 27.04 10.16 -21.18
C GLY A 340 25.63 10.24 -21.70
N ILE A 341 25.07 11.44 -21.80
CA ILE A 341 23.80 11.67 -22.47
C ILE A 341 24.11 12.64 -23.60
N PRO A 342 23.94 12.23 -24.86
CA PRO A 342 24.25 13.10 -25.98
C PRO A 342 23.34 14.34 -25.99
N GLN A 343 23.97 15.51 -25.97
CA GLN A 343 23.26 16.79 -25.84
C GLN A 343 22.31 17.02 -27.02
N SER A 344 22.67 16.53 -28.21
CA SER A 344 21.81 16.54 -29.40
C SER A 344 20.43 15.94 -29.10
N HIS A 345 20.38 14.80 -28.42
CA HIS A 345 19.12 14.13 -28.06
C HIS A 345 18.35 14.86 -26.97
N LEU A 346 19.04 15.40 -25.97
CA LEU A 346 18.40 16.27 -24.98
C LEU A 346 17.72 17.46 -25.67
N HIS A 347 18.42 18.12 -26.60
CA HIS A 347 17.88 19.26 -27.33
C HIS A 347 16.79 18.89 -28.33
N SER A 348 16.85 17.74 -28.99
CA SER A 348 15.81 17.29 -29.93
C SER A 348 14.53 16.86 -29.22
N HIS A 349 14.63 16.30 -28.01
CA HIS A 349 13.49 15.84 -27.22
C HIS A 349 12.91 16.90 -26.28
N ILE A 350 13.62 18.00 -26.06
CA ILE A 350 13.06 19.20 -25.42
C ILE A 350 12.46 20.06 -26.55
N PRO A 351 11.16 19.91 -26.88
CA PRO A 351 10.53 20.82 -27.83
C PRO A 351 10.78 22.25 -27.35
N HIS A 352 11.10 23.16 -28.28
CA HIS A 352 11.31 24.56 -27.97
C HIS A 352 10.11 25.02 -27.13
N PRO A 353 10.32 25.42 -25.85
CA PRO A 353 9.24 25.51 -24.91
C PRO A 353 8.27 26.58 -25.38
N GLN A 354 7.13 26.17 -25.93
CA GLN A 354 5.97 27.05 -25.98
C GLN A 354 5.70 27.44 -24.53
N SER A 355 5.82 28.74 -24.24
CA SER A 355 5.89 29.34 -22.90
C SER A 355 5.23 28.48 -21.83
N PRO A 356 5.98 27.90 -20.88
CA PRO A 356 5.43 26.93 -19.93
C PRO A 356 4.28 27.60 -19.19
N SER A 357 3.06 27.10 -19.40
CA SER A 357 1.82 27.67 -18.84
C SER A 357 1.78 27.59 -17.30
N SER A 358 2.69 26.82 -16.70
CA SER A 358 2.82 26.69 -15.27
C SER A 358 3.84 27.68 -14.71
N SER A 359 3.35 28.62 -13.90
CA SER A 359 4.16 29.54 -13.08
C SER A 359 5.22 28.81 -12.23
N TYR A 360 4.94 27.56 -11.85
CA TYR A 360 5.87 26.69 -11.13
C TYR A 360 7.13 26.38 -11.94
N LEU A 361 6.98 25.98 -13.20
CA LEU A 361 8.09 25.63 -14.08
C LEU A 361 8.91 26.86 -14.50
N GLN A 362 8.24 27.98 -14.76
CA GLN A 362 8.93 29.26 -15.03
C GLN A 362 9.83 29.68 -13.86
N THR A 363 9.33 29.55 -12.62
CA THR A 363 10.13 29.87 -11.42
C THR A 363 11.37 28.98 -11.30
N LEU A 364 11.28 27.72 -11.74
CA LEU A 364 12.40 26.79 -11.71
C LEU A 364 13.42 27.04 -12.81
N LEU A 365 12.97 27.39 -14.02
CA LEU A 365 13.85 27.76 -15.13
C LEU A 365 14.52 29.12 -14.91
N ALA A 366 13.91 30.01 -14.13
CA ALA A 366 14.49 31.29 -13.73
C ALA A 366 15.65 31.16 -12.73
N LEU A 367 15.94 29.96 -12.23
CA LEU A 367 17.10 29.72 -11.37
C LEU A 367 18.38 29.75 -12.23
N SER A 368 19.00 30.93 -12.34
CA SER A 368 20.22 31.11 -13.13
C SER A 368 21.39 30.32 -12.54
N PRO A 369 22.06 29.42 -13.31
CA PRO A 369 23.21 28.66 -12.84
C PRO A 369 24.49 29.50 -12.76
N SER A 370 24.47 30.79 -13.15
CA SER A 370 25.64 31.67 -13.27
C SER A 370 26.51 31.80 -12.02
N HIS A 371 26.05 31.32 -10.87
CA HIS A 371 26.78 31.40 -9.59
C HIS A 371 27.08 30.05 -8.95
N LEU A 372 26.70 28.93 -9.58
CA LEU A 372 26.91 27.60 -9.01
C LEU A 372 27.93 26.82 -9.84
N PRO A 373 28.93 26.18 -9.20
CA PRO A 373 29.78 25.25 -9.92
C PRO A 373 28.90 24.11 -10.44
N PRO A 374 29.12 23.66 -11.68
CA PRO A 374 28.32 22.61 -12.28
C PRO A 374 28.45 21.32 -11.47
N LEU A 375 27.30 20.69 -11.21
CA LEU A 375 27.26 19.47 -10.40
C LEU A 375 27.58 18.25 -11.27
N PHE A 376 28.34 17.32 -10.73
CA PHE A 376 28.49 16.00 -11.35
C PHE A 376 27.33 15.11 -10.95
N PRO A 377 26.58 14.56 -11.92
CA PRO A 377 25.44 13.72 -11.61
C PRO A 377 25.90 12.40 -11.01
N THR A 378 25.16 11.91 -10.00
CA THR A 378 25.36 10.55 -9.53
C THR A 378 24.79 9.56 -10.53
N ARG A 379 25.21 8.29 -10.44
CA ARG A 379 24.68 7.19 -11.29
C ARG A 379 23.14 7.11 -11.27
N LEU A 380 22.50 7.43 -10.14
CA LEU A 380 21.04 7.48 -10.02
C LEU A 380 20.41 8.64 -10.80
N HIS A 381 21.06 9.80 -10.87
CA HIS A 381 20.59 10.90 -11.70
C HIS A 381 20.62 10.51 -13.18
N ILE A 382 21.72 9.89 -13.61
CA ILE A 382 21.90 9.39 -14.98
C ILE A 382 20.80 8.37 -15.32
N SER A 383 20.52 7.43 -14.42
CA SER A 383 19.43 6.45 -14.58
C SER A 383 18.05 7.12 -14.72
N LEU A 384 17.73 8.14 -13.92
CA LEU A 384 16.46 8.88 -14.02
C LEU A 384 16.30 9.60 -15.36
N ILE A 385 17.39 10.11 -15.94
CA ILE A 385 17.34 10.80 -17.23
C ILE A 385 17.09 9.81 -18.34
N TRP A 386 17.84 8.70 -18.37
CA TRP A 386 17.59 7.63 -19.31
C TRP A 386 16.16 7.08 -19.18
N GLN A 387 15.64 7.00 -17.96
CA GLN A 387 14.25 6.64 -17.73
C GLN A 387 13.25 7.66 -18.29
N SER A 388 13.57 8.95 -18.18
CA SER A 388 12.75 10.04 -18.72
C SER A 388 12.79 10.07 -20.25
N LEU A 389 13.97 9.90 -20.85
CA LEU A 389 14.16 9.83 -22.31
C LEU A 389 13.45 8.62 -22.90
N ALA A 390 13.60 7.43 -22.30
CA ALA A 390 12.90 6.23 -22.72
C ALA A 390 11.37 6.38 -22.66
N HIS A 391 10.86 7.09 -21.64
CA HIS A 391 9.42 7.37 -21.51
C HIS A 391 8.91 8.42 -22.51
N LEU A 392 9.75 9.39 -22.88
CA LEU A 392 9.42 10.45 -23.84
C LEU A 392 9.62 10.02 -25.31
N ALA A 393 10.21 8.85 -25.56
CA ALA A 393 10.42 8.34 -26.91
C ALA A 393 9.07 8.16 -27.62
N PRO A 394 8.83 8.85 -28.75
CA PRO A 394 7.52 8.86 -29.43
C PRO A 394 7.22 7.56 -30.19
N SER A 395 8.26 6.79 -30.53
CA SER A 395 8.15 5.55 -31.31
C SER A 395 9.15 4.49 -30.80
N PRO A 396 8.89 3.20 -31.06
CA PRO A 396 9.81 2.12 -30.70
C PRO A 396 11.16 2.22 -31.43
N ASP A 397 11.19 2.81 -32.62
CA ASP A 397 12.43 2.99 -33.39
C ASP A 397 13.33 4.03 -32.72
N VAL A 398 12.76 5.15 -32.28
CA VAL A 398 13.48 6.18 -31.51
C VAL A 398 13.97 5.60 -30.17
N LEU A 399 13.16 4.76 -29.53
CA LEU A 399 13.58 4.06 -28.31
C LEU A 399 14.75 3.10 -28.56
N SER A 400 14.75 2.38 -29.68
CA SER A 400 15.85 1.48 -30.06
C SER A 400 17.13 2.26 -30.34
N LEU A 401 17.03 3.40 -31.04
CA LEU A 401 18.17 4.31 -31.25
C LEU A 401 18.76 4.82 -29.92
N LEU A 402 17.90 5.25 -28.99
CA LEU A 402 18.34 5.70 -27.65
C LEU A 402 19.01 4.56 -26.85
N TYR A 403 18.53 3.32 -27.00
CA TYR A 403 19.15 2.15 -26.39
C TYR A 403 20.54 1.88 -26.99
N ASP A 404 20.67 1.87 -28.31
CA ASP A 404 21.95 1.65 -29.00
C ASP A 404 22.97 2.76 -28.68
N GLU A 405 22.50 3.99 -28.52
CA GLU A 405 23.33 5.11 -28.07
C GLU A 405 23.84 4.91 -26.63
N LEU A 406 22.97 4.48 -25.72
CA LEU A 406 23.36 4.10 -24.35
C LEU A 406 24.40 2.96 -24.37
N VAL A 407 24.23 1.96 -25.24
CA VAL A 407 25.19 0.86 -25.43
C VAL A 407 26.54 1.37 -25.96
N SER A 408 26.52 2.24 -26.96
CA SER A 408 27.75 2.83 -27.51
C SER A 408 28.49 3.62 -26.43
N PHE A 409 27.77 4.45 -25.68
CA PHE A 409 28.35 5.23 -24.59
C PHE A 409 28.93 4.31 -23.50
N ALA A 410 28.21 3.25 -23.11
CA ALA A 410 28.68 2.25 -22.14
C ALA A 410 29.96 1.54 -22.58
N SER A 411 30.09 1.30 -23.88
CA SER A 411 31.24 0.58 -24.45
C SER A 411 32.52 1.42 -24.50
N GLY A 412 32.42 2.73 -24.24
CA GLY A 412 33.54 3.67 -24.38
C GLY A 412 34.00 3.89 -25.83
N LYS A 413 33.25 3.38 -26.82
CA LYS A 413 33.49 3.66 -28.24
C LYS A 413 32.80 4.99 -28.58
N PRO A 414 33.55 6.08 -28.83
CA PRO A 414 32.93 7.29 -29.35
C PRO A 414 32.29 6.95 -30.70
N ASN A 415 30.99 7.20 -30.85
CA ASN A 415 30.29 7.00 -32.11
C ASN A 415 30.89 7.94 -33.16
N GLY A 416 31.88 7.44 -33.93
CA GLY A 416 32.53 8.17 -35.02
C GLY A 416 31.65 8.39 -36.26
N GLN A 417 30.36 8.07 -36.18
CA GLN A 417 29.42 8.12 -37.30
C GLN A 417 28.15 8.94 -36.98
N SER A 418 28.24 9.99 -36.17
CA SER A 418 27.15 10.98 -36.14
C SER A 418 27.12 11.71 -37.50
N LEU A 419 26.34 11.16 -38.43
CA LEU A 419 26.11 11.60 -39.83
C LEU A 419 25.41 12.97 -39.96
N VAL A 420 25.37 13.73 -38.88
CA VAL A 420 24.88 15.10 -38.86
C VAL A 420 25.99 15.92 -38.24
N THR A 421 26.74 16.63 -39.08
CA THR A 421 27.71 17.65 -38.69
C THR A 421 26.99 18.64 -37.76
N PRO A 422 27.24 18.65 -36.44
CA PRO A 422 26.66 19.67 -35.59
C PRO A 422 27.33 21.02 -35.92
N PRO A 423 26.62 22.16 -35.78
CA PRO A 423 27.28 23.45 -35.83
C PRO A 423 28.40 23.46 -34.78
N SER A 424 29.56 23.94 -35.18
CA SER A 424 30.81 23.95 -34.41
C SER A 424 30.67 24.78 -33.14
N TRP A 425 30.51 24.10 -32.00
CA TRP A 425 30.76 24.69 -30.68
C TRP A 425 32.25 24.50 -30.42
N THR A 426 33.03 25.54 -30.71
CA THR A 426 34.44 25.63 -30.33
C THR A 426 34.53 25.78 -28.81
N LEU A 427 34.30 24.68 -28.10
CA LEU A 427 34.79 24.51 -26.74
C LEU A 427 36.31 24.54 -26.85
N THR A 428 36.89 25.68 -26.49
CA THR A 428 38.30 25.81 -26.13
C THR A 428 38.57 24.75 -25.09
N THR A 429 39.09 23.60 -25.51
CA THR A 429 39.56 22.54 -24.63
C THR A 429 40.64 23.16 -23.75
N PRO A 430 40.42 23.32 -22.43
CA PRO A 430 41.51 23.65 -21.54
C PRO A 430 42.41 22.41 -21.53
N SER A 431 43.53 22.53 -22.23
CA SER A 431 44.65 21.60 -22.14
C SER A 431 45.03 21.45 -20.65
N SER A 432 45.17 20.21 -20.20
CA SER A 432 45.74 19.79 -18.91
C SER A 432 44.89 19.77 -17.63
N SER A 433 43.57 19.90 -17.65
CA SER A 433 42.78 19.63 -16.43
C SER A 433 42.58 18.13 -16.20
N THR A 434 43.04 17.66 -15.04
CA THR A 434 42.79 16.35 -14.42
C THR A 434 41.29 16.15 -14.14
N HIS A 435 40.46 16.13 -15.18
CA HIS A 435 39.04 15.87 -15.02
C HIS A 435 38.84 14.42 -14.57
N PRO A 436 38.00 14.19 -13.56
CA PRO A 436 37.68 12.84 -13.11
C PRO A 436 37.10 12.05 -14.29
N LEU A 437 37.63 10.85 -14.50
CA LEU A 437 37.12 9.89 -15.48
C LEU A 437 35.58 9.80 -15.36
N PRO A 438 34.86 9.73 -16.49
CA PRO A 438 33.42 9.70 -16.49
C PRO A 438 32.92 8.58 -15.58
N SER A 439 31.91 8.89 -14.76
CA SER A 439 31.31 7.88 -13.88
C SER A 439 30.81 6.72 -14.75
N PRO A 440 31.22 5.47 -14.48
CA PRO A 440 30.79 4.34 -15.30
C PRO A 440 29.27 4.18 -15.18
N ILE A 441 28.64 3.87 -16.32
CA ILE A 441 27.21 3.57 -16.40
C ILE A 441 26.91 2.38 -15.50
N ILE A 442 25.71 2.40 -14.89
CA ILE A 442 25.19 1.28 -14.14
C ILE A 442 24.12 0.54 -14.95
N SER A 443 23.95 -0.73 -14.64
CA SER A 443 22.92 -1.61 -15.22
C SER A 443 21.52 -0.99 -15.19
N GLU A 444 21.17 -0.26 -14.14
CA GLU A 444 19.86 0.35 -13.91
C GLU A 444 19.51 1.44 -14.94
N CYS A 445 20.48 1.94 -15.70
CA CYS A 445 20.21 2.83 -16.84
C CYS A 445 19.50 2.09 -17.99
N PHE A 446 19.62 0.76 -18.08
CA PHE A 446 19.03 -0.05 -19.15
C PHE A 446 17.61 -0.53 -18.81
N THR A 447 17.25 -0.59 -17.53
CA THR A 447 15.93 -1.07 -17.06
C THR A 447 14.73 -0.35 -17.71
N PRO A 448 14.74 0.98 -17.93
CA PRO A 448 13.62 1.68 -18.54
C PRO A 448 13.28 1.24 -19.97
N PHE A 449 14.27 0.73 -20.70
CA PHE A 449 14.14 0.31 -22.09
C PHE A 449 13.56 -1.10 -22.24
N LEU A 450 13.67 -1.94 -21.20
CA LEU A 450 13.33 -3.36 -21.31
C LEU A 450 11.87 -3.57 -21.72
N ILE A 451 10.92 -2.98 -21.00
CA ILE A 451 9.50 -3.24 -21.24
C ILE A 451 9.08 -2.75 -22.62
N PRO A 452 9.34 -1.49 -23.03
CA PRO A 452 8.79 -1.02 -24.29
C PRO A 452 9.55 -1.59 -25.50
N LEU A 453 10.86 -1.90 -25.39
CA LEU A 453 11.56 -2.62 -26.45
C LEU A 453 11.03 -4.04 -26.61
N LEU A 454 10.94 -4.81 -25.52
CA LEU A 454 10.47 -6.20 -25.59
C LEU A 454 9.01 -6.33 -26.03
N ARG A 455 8.17 -5.32 -25.76
CA ARG A 455 6.77 -5.30 -26.23
C ARG A 455 6.61 -4.84 -27.67
N SER A 456 7.60 -4.16 -28.25
CA SER A 456 7.48 -3.67 -29.61
C SER A 456 7.68 -4.82 -30.61
N PRO A 457 6.72 -5.10 -31.49
CA PRO A 457 6.88 -6.14 -32.50
C PRO A 457 7.95 -5.79 -33.55
N SER A 458 8.29 -4.51 -33.71
CA SER A 458 9.36 -4.04 -34.61
C SER A 458 10.75 -4.15 -34.01
N SER A 459 10.87 -4.41 -32.71
CA SER A 459 12.17 -4.44 -32.05
C SER A 459 12.91 -5.75 -32.36
N SER A 460 14.16 -5.64 -32.80
CA SER A 460 15.07 -6.77 -32.92
C SER A 460 15.63 -7.23 -31.56
N HIS A 461 15.33 -6.49 -30.48
CA HIS A 461 15.84 -6.79 -29.15
C HIS A 461 15.03 -7.90 -28.49
N THR A 462 15.72 -8.95 -28.06
CA THR A 462 15.17 -10.06 -27.27
C THR A 462 15.79 -10.01 -25.88
N PRO A 463 15.20 -10.66 -24.86
CA PRO A 463 15.81 -10.70 -23.53
C PRO A 463 17.25 -11.24 -23.57
N THR A 464 17.49 -12.27 -24.39
CA THR A 464 18.81 -12.87 -24.62
C THR A 464 19.79 -11.90 -25.28
N SER A 465 19.36 -11.10 -26.27
CA SER A 465 20.25 -10.12 -26.90
C SER A 465 20.58 -8.97 -25.96
N ILE A 466 19.63 -8.48 -25.17
CA ILE A 466 19.86 -7.45 -24.15
C ILE A 466 20.80 -7.97 -23.05
N LEU A 467 20.58 -9.19 -22.56
CA LEU A 467 21.46 -9.83 -21.58
C LEU A 467 22.89 -9.96 -22.11
N ARG A 468 23.06 -10.41 -23.36
CA ARG A 468 24.37 -10.46 -24.04
C ARG A 468 25.03 -9.08 -24.10
N THR A 469 24.26 -8.04 -24.39
CA THR A 469 24.77 -6.65 -24.40
C THR A 469 25.21 -6.19 -23.03
N LEU A 470 24.44 -6.43 -21.96
CA LEU A 470 24.87 -6.06 -20.60
C LEU A 470 26.19 -6.75 -20.21
N LEU A 471 26.31 -8.04 -20.52
CA LEU A 471 27.51 -8.81 -20.20
C LEU A 471 28.72 -8.41 -21.04
N SER A 472 28.53 -8.03 -22.31
CA SER A 472 29.61 -7.50 -23.15
C SER A 472 30.13 -6.15 -22.66
N LEU A 473 29.24 -5.34 -22.07
CA LEU A 473 29.56 -4.09 -21.38
C LEU A 473 30.14 -4.28 -19.97
N ARG A 474 30.31 -5.53 -19.51
CA ARG A 474 30.74 -5.88 -18.16
C ARG A 474 29.83 -5.33 -17.07
N LEU A 475 28.54 -5.20 -17.37
CA LEU A 475 27.51 -4.83 -16.42
C LEU A 475 26.82 -6.10 -15.92
N SER A 476 26.72 -6.26 -14.60
CA SER A 476 25.96 -7.36 -14.02
C SER A 476 24.46 -7.01 -14.05
N PRO A 477 23.59 -7.86 -14.60
CA PRO A 477 22.15 -7.63 -14.57
C PRO A 477 21.61 -7.65 -13.14
N THR A 478 20.77 -6.67 -12.81
CA THR A 478 20.08 -6.62 -11.51
C THR A 478 18.85 -7.54 -11.48
N ILE A 479 18.28 -7.76 -10.29
CA ILE A 479 17.03 -8.53 -10.14
C ILE A 479 15.89 -7.99 -11.00
N HIS A 480 15.86 -6.68 -11.24
CA HIS A 480 14.85 -6.06 -12.10
C HIS A 480 15.01 -6.48 -13.57
N HIS A 481 16.24 -6.64 -14.06
CA HIS A 481 16.48 -7.13 -15.42
C HIS A 481 15.95 -8.55 -15.57
N TYR A 482 16.34 -9.44 -14.65
CA TYR A 482 15.86 -10.82 -14.64
C TYR A 482 14.34 -10.92 -14.47
N THR A 483 13.75 -10.06 -13.65
CA THR A 483 12.30 -9.98 -13.50
C THR A 483 11.63 -9.63 -14.82
N GLU A 484 12.12 -8.65 -15.55
CA GLU A 484 11.53 -8.24 -16.82
C GLU A 484 11.74 -9.28 -17.93
N PHE A 485 12.91 -9.93 -17.97
CA PHE A 485 13.19 -11.03 -18.91
C PHE A 485 12.28 -12.24 -18.65
N ALA A 486 12.22 -12.70 -17.41
CA ALA A 486 11.39 -13.83 -17.01
C ALA A 486 9.89 -13.52 -17.18
N ARG A 487 9.48 -12.28 -16.92
CA ARG A 487 8.11 -11.82 -17.21
C ARG A 487 7.78 -11.87 -18.70
N TYR A 488 8.72 -11.49 -19.56
CA TYR A 488 8.55 -11.59 -21.02
C TYR A 488 8.45 -13.05 -21.49
N TRP A 489 9.34 -13.92 -21.03
CA TRP A 489 9.29 -15.35 -21.38
C TRP A 489 8.01 -16.02 -20.88
N ALA A 490 7.60 -15.72 -19.64
CA ALA A 490 6.34 -16.16 -19.08
C ALA A 490 5.15 -15.68 -19.91
N TYR A 491 5.13 -14.40 -20.32
CA TYR A 491 4.08 -13.85 -21.18
C TYR A 491 4.02 -14.55 -22.55
N ASN A 492 5.15 -15.01 -23.08
CA ASN A 492 5.25 -15.73 -24.36
C ASN A 492 5.13 -17.26 -24.23
N ALA A 493 4.74 -17.78 -23.04
CA ALA A 493 4.65 -19.22 -22.75
C ALA A 493 5.96 -20.01 -23.03
N GLN A 494 7.11 -19.34 -22.92
CA GLN A 494 8.45 -19.93 -22.98
C GLN A 494 8.89 -20.34 -21.57
N GLU A 495 8.19 -21.34 -21.03
CA GLU A 495 8.36 -21.79 -19.64
C GLU A 495 9.77 -22.26 -19.31
N ASP A 496 10.43 -22.96 -20.24
CA ASP A 496 11.79 -23.47 -20.03
C ASP A 496 12.77 -22.35 -19.67
N ASN A 497 12.68 -21.21 -20.37
CA ASN A 497 13.51 -20.04 -20.08
C ASN A 497 13.18 -19.42 -18.71
N VAL A 498 11.90 -19.43 -18.31
CA VAL A 498 11.47 -18.92 -16.99
C VAL A 498 12.05 -19.77 -15.88
N TRP A 499 11.93 -21.09 -16.00
CA TRP A 499 12.42 -22.05 -15.00
C TRP A 499 13.93 -22.04 -14.92
N LEU A 500 14.63 -22.00 -16.07
CA LEU A 500 16.08 -21.88 -16.13
C LEU A 500 16.59 -20.66 -15.34
N VAL A 501 15.99 -19.49 -15.57
CA VAL A 501 16.41 -18.25 -14.88
C VAL A 501 16.09 -18.33 -13.39
N LEU A 502 14.93 -18.84 -13.01
CA LEU A 502 14.58 -19.02 -11.60
C LEU A 502 15.51 -20.00 -10.89
N ASP A 503 15.83 -21.14 -11.50
CA ASP A 503 16.76 -22.12 -10.94
C ASP A 503 18.14 -21.52 -10.71
N ARG A 504 18.62 -20.71 -11.66
CA ARG A 504 19.89 -19.99 -11.51
C ARG A 504 19.86 -18.97 -10.39
N LEU A 505 18.79 -18.18 -10.27
CA LEU A 505 18.63 -17.20 -9.18
C LEU A 505 18.47 -17.86 -7.81
N GLU A 506 17.79 -19.00 -7.72
CA GLU A 506 17.56 -19.76 -6.49
C GLU A 506 18.79 -20.59 -6.07
N SER A 507 19.74 -20.84 -6.98
CA SER A 507 20.96 -21.61 -6.70
C SER A 507 21.94 -20.85 -5.78
N GLU A 508 21.82 -21.10 -4.47
CA GLU A 508 22.66 -20.42 -3.45
C GLU A 508 24.13 -20.91 -3.41
N HIS A 509 24.52 -21.94 -4.17
CA HIS A 509 25.69 -22.78 -3.84
C HIS A 509 26.87 -22.82 -4.83
N GLY A 510 26.98 -21.91 -5.80
CA GLY A 510 28.13 -21.90 -6.72
C GLY A 510 29.36 -21.14 -6.19
N GLN A 511 30.56 -21.72 -6.25
CA GLN A 511 31.82 -20.95 -6.11
C GLN A 511 32.10 -20.02 -7.31
N MET A 512 31.28 -20.07 -8.37
CA MET A 512 31.43 -19.22 -9.56
C MET A 512 31.06 -17.76 -9.28
N SER A 513 31.88 -16.84 -9.81
CA SER A 513 31.59 -15.40 -9.84
C SER A 513 30.29 -15.13 -10.60
N GLY A 514 29.56 -14.10 -10.21
CA GLY A 514 28.24 -13.76 -10.75
C GLY A 514 28.28 -13.52 -12.25
N VAL A 515 29.33 -12.85 -12.75
CA VAL A 515 29.51 -12.61 -14.20
C VAL A 515 29.66 -13.92 -14.97
N GLU A 516 30.36 -14.91 -14.43
CA GLU A 516 30.51 -16.20 -15.11
C GLU A 516 29.23 -17.03 -15.04
N ARG A 517 28.46 -16.92 -13.94
CA ARG A 517 27.11 -17.50 -13.88
C ARG A 517 26.16 -16.84 -14.88
N ASP A 518 26.22 -15.52 -15.04
CA ASP A 518 25.40 -14.80 -16.01
C ASP A 518 25.74 -15.24 -17.46
N ARG A 519 27.04 -15.47 -17.75
CA ARG A 519 27.48 -16.01 -19.05
C ARG A 519 27.03 -17.44 -19.27
N GLU A 520 27.09 -18.28 -18.25
CA GLU A 520 26.62 -19.65 -18.36
C GLU A 520 25.11 -19.70 -18.59
N LEU A 521 24.35 -18.91 -17.85
CA LEU A 521 22.92 -18.73 -18.09
C LEU A 521 22.64 -18.26 -19.53
N LEU A 522 23.44 -17.33 -20.05
CA LEU A 522 23.30 -16.88 -21.44
C LEU A 522 23.56 -18.02 -22.44
N ARG A 523 24.59 -18.85 -22.23
CA ARG A 523 24.87 -20.03 -23.07
C ARG A 523 23.71 -21.02 -23.04
N GLU A 524 23.16 -21.29 -21.87
CA GLU A 524 22.01 -22.19 -21.70
C GLU A 524 20.77 -21.64 -22.41
N LEU A 525 20.45 -20.35 -22.24
CA LEU A 525 19.35 -19.68 -22.93
C LEU A 525 19.52 -19.68 -24.46
N GLU A 526 20.76 -19.56 -24.95
CA GLU A 526 21.06 -19.67 -26.39
C GLU A 526 20.90 -21.10 -26.90
N SER A 527 21.30 -22.11 -26.10
CA SER A 527 21.18 -23.53 -26.45
C SER A 527 19.74 -24.05 -26.41
N ALA A 528 18.90 -23.50 -25.52
CA ALA A 528 17.50 -23.85 -25.40
C ALA A 528 16.65 -23.28 -26.55
N SER A 529 17.19 -22.33 -27.31
CA SER A 529 16.51 -21.75 -28.46
C SER A 529 16.71 -22.64 -29.71
N PRO A 530 15.64 -23.24 -30.28
CA PRO A 530 15.74 -24.25 -31.34
C PRO A 530 16.22 -23.73 -32.71
N GLN A 531 16.80 -22.52 -32.82
CA GLN A 531 17.03 -21.84 -34.10
C GLN A 531 18.42 -21.20 -34.31
N ARG A 532 19.52 -21.61 -33.64
CA ARG A 532 20.82 -20.98 -33.97
C ARG A 532 22.08 -21.85 -33.83
N PRO A 533 23.03 -21.79 -34.80
CA PRO A 533 24.35 -22.39 -34.66
C PRO A 533 25.26 -21.62 -33.69
N PRO A 534 26.24 -22.29 -33.06
CA PRO A 534 27.08 -21.73 -31.99
C PRO A 534 28.06 -20.66 -32.50
N SER A 535 28.22 -19.57 -31.73
CA SER A 535 29.16 -18.47 -32.00
C SER A 535 30.35 -18.49 -31.02
N ALA A 536 31.55 -18.14 -31.50
CA ALA A 536 32.82 -18.27 -30.77
C ALA A 536 32.95 -17.39 -29.51
N SER A 537 33.59 -17.96 -28.48
CA SER A 537 33.70 -17.44 -27.10
C SER A 537 34.81 -16.39 -26.91
N ALA A 538 34.49 -15.30 -26.20
CA ALA A 538 35.44 -14.31 -25.71
C ALA A 538 35.90 -14.60 -24.27
N GLN A 539 37.22 -14.55 -24.01
CA GLN A 539 37.81 -14.76 -22.68
C GLN A 539 37.67 -13.54 -21.77
N ALA A 540 37.47 -13.78 -20.47
CA ALA A 540 37.30 -12.75 -19.46
C ALA A 540 38.33 -12.84 -18.33
N ARG A 541 38.70 -11.67 -17.79
CA ARG A 541 39.58 -11.54 -16.62
C ARG A 541 38.78 -11.71 -15.30
N PRO A 542 39.41 -12.25 -14.24
CA PRO A 542 38.78 -12.40 -12.93
C PRO A 542 38.65 -11.04 -12.23
N GLY A 543 37.46 -10.72 -11.73
CA GLY A 543 37.23 -9.49 -10.96
C GLY A 543 35.84 -9.43 -10.30
N SER A 544 35.86 -9.24 -8.98
CA SER A 544 34.75 -8.99 -8.05
C SER A 544 33.82 -10.17 -7.70
N ASP A 545 33.61 -10.35 -6.39
CA ASP A 545 32.68 -11.29 -5.74
C ASP A 545 31.21 -10.88 -5.92
N ALA A 546 30.79 -10.59 -7.15
CA ALA A 546 29.40 -10.34 -7.45
C ALA A 546 28.64 -11.68 -7.32
N ARG A 547 27.73 -11.82 -6.35
CA ARG A 547 26.76 -12.93 -6.33
C ARG A 547 25.58 -12.55 -7.22
N LEU A 548 24.91 -13.54 -7.82
CA LEU A 548 23.61 -13.33 -8.45
C LEU A 548 22.65 -12.67 -7.44
N PRO A 549 21.79 -11.75 -7.88
CA PRO A 549 20.81 -11.18 -6.98
C PRO A 549 19.82 -12.25 -6.55
N ALA A 550 19.53 -12.35 -5.25
CA ALA A 550 18.55 -13.29 -4.75
C ALA A 550 17.14 -12.97 -5.29
N PRO A 551 16.32 -13.98 -5.62
CA PRO A 551 14.96 -13.78 -6.06
C PRO A 551 14.13 -13.15 -4.93
N ASP A 552 13.43 -12.07 -5.25
CA ASP A 552 12.58 -11.34 -4.31
C ASP A 552 11.09 -11.61 -4.54
N LEU A 553 10.24 -11.25 -3.57
CA LEU A 553 8.79 -11.44 -3.70
C LEU A 553 8.21 -10.72 -4.95
N PRO A 554 8.63 -9.48 -5.29
CA PRO A 554 8.23 -8.83 -6.54
C PRO A 554 8.46 -9.66 -7.81
N LEU A 555 9.59 -10.38 -7.94
CA LEU A 555 9.85 -11.27 -9.08
C LEU A 555 8.74 -12.31 -9.25
N TYR A 556 8.43 -13.08 -8.21
CA TYR A 556 7.40 -14.13 -8.30
C TYR A 556 6.00 -13.56 -8.59
N ILE A 557 5.64 -12.43 -7.95
CA ILE A 557 4.37 -11.75 -8.23
C ILE A 557 4.32 -11.30 -9.71
N ALA A 558 5.41 -10.76 -10.25
CA ALA A 558 5.49 -10.36 -11.65
C ALA A 558 5.33 -11.55 -12.61
N LEU A 559 5.92 -12.70 -12.29
CA LEU A 559 5.79 -13.94 -13.06
C LEU A 559 4.37 -14.48 -13.05
N MET A 560 3.75 -14.58 -11.87
CA MET A 560 2.35 -15.04 -11.76
C MET A 560 1.41 -14.12 -12.55
N ARG A 561 1.63 -12.79 -12.50
CA ARG A 561 0.87 -11.83 -13.32
C ARG A 561 1.07 -12.05 -14.81
N ALA A 562 2.30 -12.30 -15.27
CA ALA A 562 2.55 -12.59 -16.67
C ALA A 562 1.83 -13.85 -17.13
N VAL A 563 1.91 -14.94 -16.36
CA VAL A 563 1.21 -16.21 -16.63
C VAL A 563 -0.30 -16.01 -16.71
N LEU A 564 -0.88 -15.25 -15.77
CA LEU A 564 -2.31 -14.91 -15.75
C LEU A 564 -2.73 -14.04 -16.94
N SER A 565 -1.93 -13.04 -17.31
CA SER A 565 -2.23 -12.08 -18.38
C SER A 565 -1.91 -12.58 -19.80
N SER A 566 -1.17 -13.68 -19.91
CA SER A 566 -0.66 -14.14 -21.20
C SER A 566 -1.77 -14.70 -22.10
N PRO A 567 -1.91 -14.20 -23.35
CA PRO A 567 -2.80 -14.78 -24.34
C PRO A 567 -2.33 -16.18 -24.79
N ASN A 568 -1.04 -16.48 -24.71
CA ASN A 568 -0.44 -17.72 -25.20
C ASN A 568 -0.83 -18.97 -24.37
N TYR A 569 -1.37 -18.77 -23.17
CA TYR A 569 -1.98 -19.85 -22.38
C TYR A 569 -3.50 -19.99 -22.61
N HIS A 570 -4.13 -19.12 -23.41
CA HIS A 570 -5.58 -19.24 -23.70
C HIS A 570 -5.85 -20.14 -24.91
N SER A 571 -4.92 -20.23 -25.86
CA SER A 571 -5.21 -20.79 -27.18
C SER A 571 -3.99 -21.43 -27.82
N ARG A 572 -3.85 -22.74 -27.63
CA ARG A 572 -3.45 -23.60 -28.73
C ARG A 572 -4.63 -24.52 -29.01
N SER A 573 -5.32 -24.26 -30.14
CA SER A 573 -5.95 -25.35 -30.86
C SER A 573 -4.89 -26.46 -31.00
N PRO A 574 -5.23 -27.74 -30.78
CA PRO A 574 -4.32 -28.81 -31.12
C PRO A 574 -3.84 -28.57 -32.56
N PRO A 575 -2.54 -28.76 -32.85
CA PRO A 575 -2.04 -28.64 -34.22
C PRO A 575 -3.00 -29.44 -35.11
N SER A 576 -3.55 -28.78 -36.13
CA SER A 576 -4.47 -29.37 -37.10
C SER A 576 -4.02 -30.79 -37.40
N THR A 577 -4.89 -31.74 -37.10
CA THR A 577 -4.68 -33.18 -37.18
C THR A 577 -3.80 -33.51 -38.39
N PRO A 578 -2.67 -34.24 -38.23
CA PRO A 578 -1.96 -34.75 -39.40
C PRO A 578 -2.97 -35.55 -40.26
N PRO A 579 -2.90 -35.45 -41.59
CA PRO A 579 -3.84 -36.13 -42.47
C PRO A 579 -3.88 -37.61 -42.11
N PHE A 580 -5.10 -38.12 -41.86
CA PHE A 580 -5.40 -39.50 -41.56
C PHE A 580 -4.58 -40.44 -42.47
N LEU A 581 -3.59 -41.13 -41.91
CA LEU A 581 -3.10 -42.37 -42.50
C LEU A 581 -4.11 -43.47 -42.15
N PRO A 582 -4.61 -44.25 -43.12
CA PRO A 582 -5.54 -45.33 -42.85
C PRO A 582 -4.87 -46.40 -41.99
N THR A 583 -5.45 -46.65 -40.82
CA THR A 583 -5.02 -47.65 -39.85
C THR A 583 -5.30 -49.07 -40.35
N SER A 584 -4.26 -49.91 -40.37
CA SER A 584 -4.39 -51.37 -40.38
C SER A 584 -4.96 -51.87 -39.03
N PRO A 585 -5.78 -52.93 -39.02
CA PRO A 585 -6.38 -53.46 -37.80
C PRO A 585 -5.49 -54.55 -37.19
N SER A 586 -5.05 -54.38 -35.94
CA SER A 586 -4.87 -55.46 -34.94
C SER A 586 -4.04 -55.00 -33.74
N SER A 587 -4.71 -54.60 -32.64
CA SER A 587 -4.22 -54.89 -31.29
C SER A 587 -5.33 -54.63 -30.27
N PRO A 588 -5.85 -55.65 -29.56
CA PRO A 588 -6.69 -55.46 -28.39
C PRO A 588 -5.82 -55.33 -27.14
N TYR A 589 -6.24 -54.51 -26.17
CA TYR A 589 -5.60 -54.24 -24.87
C TYR A 589 -4.64 -53.04 -24.81
N THR A 590 -5.23 -51.86 -24.86
CA THR A 590 -4.74 -50.71 -24.05
C THR A 590 -5.93 -50.13 -23.29
N PRO A 591 -5.86 -49.96 -21.96
CA PRO A 591 -6.95 -49.39 -21.17
C PRO A 591 -7.17 -47.91 -21.57
N PRO A 592 -8.42 -47.42 -21.52
CA PRO A 592 -8.73 -46.05 -21.91
C PRO A 592 -8.16 -45.08 -20.87
N PHE A 593 -7.14 -44.30 -21.26
CA PHE A 593 -6.80 -43.09 -20.53
C PHE A 593 -8.01 -42.14 -20.52
N PRO A 594 -8.29 -41.44 -19.41
CA PRO A 594 -9.41 -40.52 -19.34
C PRO A 594 -9.27 -39.43 -20.42
N PRO A 595 -10.39 -38.98 -21.02
CA PRO A 595 -10.36 -38.10 -22.16
C PRO A 595 -9.72 -36.76 -21.78
N TYR A 596 -8.76 -36.35 -22.62
CA TYR A 596 -8.05 -35.08 -22.62
C TYR A 596 -8.88 -33.91 -22.08
N SER A 597 -8.33 -33.19 -21.10
CA SER A 597 -8.88 -31.90 -20.66
C SER A 597 -9.05 -30.98 -21.88
N PRO A 598 -10.27 -30.48 -22.17
CA PRO A 598 -10.55 -29.69 -23.37
C PRO A 598 -9.86 -28.31 -23.40
N TYR A 599 -9.11 -27.96 -22.35
CA TYR A 599 -8.40 -26.68 -22.23
C TYR A 599 -6.93 -26.91 -21.85
N PRO A 600 -6.09 -27.38 -22.79
CA PRO A 600 -4.66 -27.59 -22.53
C PRO A 600 -3.97 -26.32 -22.01
N GLY A 601 -4.43 -25.15 -22.47
CA GLY A 601 -3.93 -23.85 -22.03
C GLY A 601 -4.24 -23.52 -20.57
N THR A 602 -5.51 -23.67 -20.13
CA THR A 602 -5.92 -23.40 -18.74
C THR A 602 -5.21 -24.33 -17.75
N HIS A 603 -5.10 -25.61 -18.10
CA HIS A 603 -4.39 -26.58 -17.27
C HIS A 603 -2.91 -26.23 -17.13
N ARG A 604 -2.23 -25.94 -18.26
CA ARG A 604 -0.84 -25.50 -18.29
C ARG A 604 -0.62 -24.23 -17.45
N ARG A 605 -1.54 -23.26 -17.54
CA ARG A 605 -1.51 -22.03 -16.72
C ARG A 605 -1.61 -22.34 -15.23
N LEU A 606 -2.53 -23.20 -14.82
CA LEU A 606 -2.71 -23.59 -13.41
C LEU A 606 -1.47 -24.30 -12.88
N LEU A 607 -0.85 -25.20 -13.67
CA LEU A 607 0.39 -25.87 -13.29
C LEU A 607 1.54 -24.87 -13.06
N ALA A 608 1.73 -23.91 -13.97
CA ALA A 608 2.75 -22.87 -13.81
C ALA A 608 2.51 -22.02 -12.55
N LEU A 609 1.26 -21.66 -12.25
CA LEU A 609 0.91 -20.91 -11.03
C LEU A 609 1.14 -21.72 -9.75
N CYS A 610 0.74 -23.00 -9.73
CA CYS A 610 1.02 -23.92 -8.62
C CYS A 610 2.52 -24.04 -8.36
N HIS A 611 3.32 -24.17 -9.42
CA HIS A 611 4.77 -24.30 -9.32
C HIS A 611 5.43 -23.02 -8.77
N LEU A 612 5.02 -21.84 -9.27
CA LEU A 612 5.48 -20.55 -8.74
C LEU A 612 5.12 -20.38 -7.27
N TRP A 613 3.89 -20.71 -6.88
CA TRP A 613 3.45 -20.63 -5.48
C TRP A 613 4.25 -21.56 -4.57
N SER A 614 4.48 -22.81 -4.98
CA SER A 614 5.30 -23.76 -4.22
C SER A 614 6.74 -23.27 -4.02
N ARG A 615 7.35 -22.64 -5.05
CA ARG A 615 8.67 -22.00 -4.92
C ARG A 615 8.65 -20.84 -3.94
N MET A 616 7.63 -19.98 -3.99
CA MET A 616 7.46 -18.90 -3.03
C MET A 616 7.33 -19.42 -1.60
N GLU A 617 6.52 -20.46 -1.36
CA GLU A 617 6.36 -21.08 -0.04
C GLU A 617 7.68 -21.63 0.49
N ARG A 618 8.46 -22.32 -0.35
CA ARG A 618 9.79 -22.81 0.01
C ARG A 618 10.75 -21.67 0.34
N ARG A 619 10.69 -20.55 -0.39
CA ARG A 619 11.62 -19.43 -0.23
C ARG A 619 11.30 -18.53 0.96
N PHE A 620 10.04 -18.12 1.12
CA PHE A 620 9.63 -17.12 2.10
C PHE A 620 8.94 -17.71 3.33
N GLY A 621 8.53 -18.98 3.27
CA GLY A 621 7.71 -19.63 4.29
C GLY A 621 6.21 -19.38 4.06
N ARG A 622 5.43 -20.46 4.10
CA ARG A 622 3.97 -20.43 3.92
C ARG A 622 3.27 -19.49 4.90
N GLU A 623 3.58 -19.57 6.18
CA GLU A 623 2.99 -18.72 7.22
C GLU A 623 3.23 -17.24 6.97
N TRP A 624 4.43 -16.88 6.50
CA TRP A 624 4.75 -15.49 6.19
C TRP A 624 3.94 -14.98 4.99
N LEU A 625 3.79 -15.78 3.93
CA LEU A 625 2.97 -15.43 2.77
C LEU A 625 1.48 -15.28 3.14
N LEU A 626 0.95 -16.19 3.96
CA LEU A 626 -0.42 -16.10 4.48
C LEU A 626 -0.61 -14.84 5.33
N GLY A 627 0.39 -14.46 6.13
CA GLY A 627 0.40 -13.21 6.87
C GLY A 627 0.39 -11.96 5.97
N GLN A 628 1.06 -11.99 4.82
CA GLN A 628 0.97 -10.90 3.83
C GLN A 628 -0.41 -10.82 3.15
N LEU A 629 -1.09 -11.95 2.98
CA LEU A 629 -2.44 -12.02 2.41
C LEU A 629 -3.53 -11.59 3.40
N ASN A 630 -3.36 -11.83 4.69
CA ASN A 630 -4.32 -11.48 5.74
C ASN A 630 -3.72 -10.55 6.80
N PRO A 631 -3.56 -9.25 6.50
CA PRO A 631 -2.94 -8.30 7.42
C PRO A 631 -3.73 -8.11 8.73
N GLU A 632 -5.03 -8.46 8.76
CA GLU A 632 -5.87 -8.33 9.95
C GLU A 632 -5.69 -9.47 10.96
N ALA A 633 -5.20 -10.64 10.51
CA ALA A 633 -5.05 -11.82 11.36
C ALA A 633 -3.79 -11.81 12.23
N THR A 634 -2.85 -10.87 12.02
CA THR A 634 -1.56 -10.84 12.72
C THR A 634 -1.44 -9.58 13.60
N PRO A 635 -1.79 -9.65 14.91
CA PRO A 635 -1.96 -8.47 15.76
C PRO A 635 -0.68 -7.73 16.18
N THR A 636 0.51 -8.03 15.65
CA THR A 636 1.78 -7.54 16.22
C THR A 636 2.78 -6.88 15.25
N PHE A 637 2.51 -6.73 13.96
CA PHE A 637 3.46 -6.06 13.05
C PHE A 637 3.15 -4.56 12.86
N THR A 638 4.05 -3.71 13.37
CA THR A 638 4.06 -2.26 13.15
C THR A 638 4.06 -1.92 11.66
N SER A 639 3.25 -0.92 11.28
CA SER A 639 3.12 -0.31 9.93
C SER A 639 4.13 -0.79 8.89
N ASN A 640 3.76 -1.86 8.18
CA ASN A 640 4.64 -2.51 7.22
C ASN A 640 4.73 -1.66 5.93
N PRO A 641 5.93 -1.21 5.50
CA PRO A 641 6.12 -0.45 4.26
C PRO A 641 5.72 -1.23 2.98
N ASN A 642 5.38 -2.52 3.09
CA ASN A 642 5.05 -3.39 1.96
C ASN A 642 3.56 -3.44 1.56
N SER A 643 2.71 -2.51 2.00
CA SER A 643 1.26 -2.56 1.74
C SER A 643 0.88 -2.70 0.26
N LYS A 644 1.65 -2.10 -0.66
CA LYS A 644 1.44 -2.23 -2.11
C LYS A 644 1.74 -3.64 -2.62
N VAL A 645 2.81 -4.27 -2.13
CA VAL A 645 3.18 -5.65 -2.51
C VAL A 645 2.08 -6.61 -2.06
N ASN A 646 1.51 -6.38 -0.87
CA ASN A 646 0.41 -7.18 -0.34
C ASN A 646 -0.85 -7.06 -1.21
N ALA A 647 -1.20 -5.85 -1.65
CA ALA A 647 -2.33 -5.65 -2.55
C ALA A 647 -2.15 -6.37 -3.90
N TYR A 648 -0.93 -6.38 -4.46
CA TYR A 648 -0.66 -7.13 -5.68
C TYR A 648 -0.71 -8.64 -5.47
N LEU A 649 -0.16 -9.14 -4.36
CA LEU A 649 -0.22 -10.56 -4.01
C LEU A 649 -1.67 -11.04 -3.82
N GLN A 650 -2.48 -10.27 -3.07
CA GLN A 650 -3.90 -10.53 -2.90
C GLN A 650 -4.65 -10.59 -4.23
N LYS A 651 -4.38 -9.64 -5.13
CA LYS A 651 -4.99 -9.62 -6.46
C LYS A 651 -4.62 -10.88 -7.26
N VAL A 652 -3.34 -11.22 -7.32
CA VAL A 652 -2.85 -12.40 -8.07
C VAL A 652 -3.45 -13.69 -7.54
N VAL A 653 -3.51 -13.85 -6.22
CA VAL A 653 -4.10 -15.03 -5.58
C VAL A 653 -5.60 -15.09 -5.84
N GLY A 654 -6.29 -13.95 -5.79
CA GLY A 654 -7.70 -13.84 -6.17
C GLY A 654 -7.96 -14.27 -7.62
N ASP A 655 -7.19 -13.73 -8.57
CA ASP A 655 -7.28 -14.06 -10.00
C ASP A 655 -7.01 -15.56 -10.25
N TRP A 656 -6.06 -16.16 -9.51
CA TRP A 656 -5.76 -17.59 -9.56
C TRP A 656 -6.93 -18.44 -9.03
N TYR A 657 -7.52 -18.09 -7.89
CA TYR A 657 -8.70 -18.80 -7.35
C TYR A 657 -9.89 -18.73 -8.30
N SER A 658 -10.15 -17.56 -8.91
CA SER A 658 -11.20 -17.42 -9.92
C SER A 658 -10.96 -18.35 -11.11
N LEU A 659 -9.73 -18.43 -11.61
CA LEU A 659 -9.36 -19.34 -12.70
C LEU A 659 -9.57 -20.82 -12.32
N ALA A 660 -9.16 -21.22 -11.11
CA ALA A 660 -9.33 -22.59 -10.62
C ALA A 660 -10.81 -22.96 -10.47
N SER A 661 -11.64 -22.05 -9.94
CA SER A 661 -13.08 -22.27 -9.80
C SER A 661 -13.77 -22.45 -11.15
N ALA A 662 -13.43 -21.64 -12.17
CA ALA A 662 -13.99 -21.75 -13.51
C ALA A 662 -13.64 -23.08 -14.19
N SER A 663 -12.43 -23.60 -13.93
CA SER A 663 -12.02 -24.92 -14.42
C SER A 663 -12.77 -26.07 -13.72
N SER A 664 -13.14 -25.92 -12.45
CA SER A 664 -13.90 -26.93 -11.72
C SER A 664 -15.38 -26.96 -12.11
N SER A 665 -15.99 -25.80 -12.37
CA SER A 665 -17.40 -25.71 -12.78
C SER A 665 -17.65 -26.31 -14.16
N SER A 666 -16.71 -26.18 -15.10
CA SER A 666 -16.84 -26.75 -16.45
C SER A 666 -16.74 -28.28 -16.48
N LEU A 667 -16.02 -28.87 -15.52
CA LEU A 667 -15.97 -30.32 -15.33
C LEU A 667 -17.29 -30.83 -14.72
N ASN A 668 -17.82 -30.15 -13.71
CA ASN A 668 -19.05 -30.57 -13.03
C ASN A 668 -20.30 -30.44 -13.91
N SER A 669 -20.41 -29.38 -14.74
CA SER A 669 -21.58 -29.17 -15.61
C SER A 669 -21.73 -30.21 -16.73
N ARG A 670 -20.69 -30.99 -17.02
CA ARG A 670 -20.75 -32.10 -17.99
C ARG A 670 -21.11 -33.44 -17.35
N SER A 671 -20.82 -33.63 -16.07
CA SER A 671 -21.18 -34.84 -15.32
C SER A 671 -22.68 -34.98 -15.04
N SER A 672 -23.45 -33.91 -15.26
CA SER A 672 -24.90 -33.84 -15.03
C SER A 672 -25.74 -33.84 -16.31
N SER A 673 -25.15 -34.17 -17.46
CA SER A 673 -25.89 -34.48 -18.70
C SER A 673 -26.12 -36.00 -18.73
N PRO A 674 -27.36 -36.49 -18.83
CA PRO A 674 -27.64 -37.93 -18.90
C PRO A 674 -27.02 -38.59 -20.12
#